data_AF-A0AAI9WN36-F1
#
_entry.id   AF-A0AAI9WN36-F1
#
_cell.length_a   1.000
_cell.length_b   1.000
_cell.length_c   1.000
_cell.angle_alpha   90.00
_cell.angle_beta   90.00
_cell.angle_gamma   90.00
#
_symmetry.space_group_name_H-M   'P 1'
#
loop_
_entity.id
_entity.type
_entity.pdbx_description
1 polymer ?
#
loop_
_entity_poly.entity_id
_entity_poly.type
_entity_poly.pdbx_seq_one_letter_code
_entity_poly.pdbx_strand_id
1 'polypeptide(L)'
;MVDTIQIRGARVHNLKNINVDVPLGKIVAVSGLSGSGKSSLALGILYSEGSRRYLEALSTYTRRRMTQAPKADVDEVLHVPAALALRQRPGIPGIRSTFGTGTELLNSLRLMFSRLASHRCPNGHYVPPSLNVAAGKPLKCPVCGTEFYAPSAEDLAFNSQGACRTCGGTGIVRTVDRSTLVPDPNLTIDEGAVAPWNSLMWSLMTDVCRAMGVRTDVPFKNLTEKEKDIVFNGPAVKKHIFYKPKHSDIQTAGELDFTYYNAVYTVENALAKVKDDAGMKRVAKFLKEDVCPDCHGSRISEAARAPRLCGIGLDDACRMTLSELALWVKGVPETLPGAMRPMAESICASFLETAKRLLDLGLSYLTLDRSAASLSTGERQRMQLARAVRNRTTGVLYVLDEPSIGLHPANIKGLIGVMNDLINDGNSVVLVDHDAQILNAADWMIEMGPKAGAGGGTVVAEGPLEAIEADPKSLIGPFLSGQTIRSREVTPKEHMFDLGVISMETDRIHTVHPLSVRIPKGRLTVVTGVSGSGKSTLILESLVPALLSKLAGKPLPAHVKSIDAPDIRQVKLIDASPIGINVRSTVATYANVHDELRKVFARTEDAKALGWKSNDFSYNTGKLRCPVCDGTGIVSLDVQFLPDVDVPCPECRGSRYAADTMKVKHRNRENEGYSLPEIMAMDITSALKACDGLKLVSQRLKVLEDLGLGYLTLGEATPLLSGGEAQRLKLASEMGKTQSDAVFVFDEPTIGLHPLDVMTLLKVFQRLIENGATVIVIEHDLDVIRNADWIIDLGPGGGTEGGRIVAAGTAVDIRETPESRTGRFI
;
A
#
# COMPACT_ATOMS: atom_id res chain seq x y z
N MET A 1 -29.22 17.22 -27.75
CA MET A 1 -27.88 16.62 -27.52
C MET A 1 -28.04 15.65 -26.37
N VAL A 2 -27.32 14.53 -26.40
CA VAL A 2 -27.31 13.61 -25.26
C VAL A 2 -26.52 14.26 -24.13
N ASP A 3 -27.16 14.44 -22.98
CA ASP A 3 -26.71 15.24 -21.85
C ASP A 3 -26.58 14.44 -20.55
N THR A 4 -27.10 13.20 -20.50
CA THR A 4 -26.98 12.30 -19.35
C THR A 4 -26.64 10.87 -19.75
N ILE A 5 -25.92 10.17 -18.88
CA ILE A 5 -25.81 8.71 -18.86
C ILE A 5 -27.03 8.20 -18.12
N GLN A 6 -27.80 7.29 -18.73
CA GLN A 6 -29.02 6.76 -18.14
C GLN A 6 -28.80 5.33 -17.68
N ILE A 7 -29.05 5.07 -16.40
CA ILE A 7 -28.98 3.74 -15.79
C ILE A 7 -30.39 3.34 -15.36
N ARG A 8 -30.86 2.18 -15.78
CA ARG A 8 -32.19 1.66 -15.43
C ARG A 8 -32.12 0.24 -14.87
N GLY A 9 -32.80 0.02 -13.75
CA GLY A 9 -32.92 -1.29 -13.11
C GLY A 9 -31.59 -1.89 -12.66
N ALA A 10 -30.71 -1.10 -12.06
CA ALA A 10 -29.40 -1.55 -11.61
C ALA A 10 -29.50 -2.44 -10.33
N ARG A 11 -28.89 -3.63 -10.39
CA ARG A 11 -28.92 -4.66 -9.34
C ARG A 11 -27.55 -5.26 -9.00
N VAL A 12 -26.47 -4.62 -9.45
CA VAL A 12 -25.10 -5.05 -9.13
C VAL A 12 -24.88 -5.07 -7.61
N HIS A 13 -24.46 -6.22 -7.08
CA HIS A 13 -24.24 -6.47 -5.64
C HIS A 13 -25.50 -6.21 -4.79
N ASN A 14 -25.50 -5.16 -3.96
CA ASN A 14 -26.59 -4.82 -3.05
C ASN A 14 -27.54 -3.75 -3.61
N LEU A 15 -27.36 -3.30 -4.86
CA LEU A 15 -28.24 -2.29 -5.47
C LEU A 15 -29.68 -2.82 -5.63
N LYS A 16 -30.67 -2.00 -5.27
CA LYS A 16 -32.09 -2.39 -5.20
C LYS A 16 -32.88 -1.88 -6.40
N ASN A 17 -32.50 -2.35 -7.60
CA ASN A 17 -33.19 -2.01 -8.85
C ASN A 17 -33.30 -0.49 -9.08
N ILE A 18 -32.17 0.21 -8.94
CA ILE A 18 -32.16 1.68 -8.97
C ILE A 18 -32.15 2.23 -10.40
N ASN A 19 -32.70 3.43 -10.55
CA ASN A 19 -32.62 4.25 -11.76
C ASN A 19 -31.87 5.53 -11.41
N VAL A 20 -30.88 5.91 -12.21
CA VAL A 20 -30.04 7.09 -11.98
C VAL A 20 -29.71 7.76 -13.31
N ASP A 21 -29.71 9.10 -13.33
CA ASP A 21 -29.27 9.89 -14.47
C ASP A 21 -28.00 10.66 -14.08
N VAL A 22 -26.88 10.37 -14.76
CA VAL A 22 -25.58 10.98 -14.46
C VAL A 22 -25.26 12.02 -15.52
N PRO A 23 -25.22 13.33 -15.20
CA PRO A 23 -24.93 14.37 -16.17
C PRO A 23 -23.56 14.22 -16.85
N LEU A 24 -23.53 14.39 -18.17
CA LEU A 24 -22.31 14.44 -18.97
C LEU A 24 -21.69 15.84 -18.97
N GLY A 25 -20.37 15.91 -19.14
CA GLY A 25 -19.61 17.17 -19.16
C GLY A 25 -19.54 17.89 -17.81
N LYS A 26 -19.81 17.17 -16.72
CA LYS A 26 -19.84 17.69 -15.35
C LYS A 26 -19.00 16.82 -14.40
N ILE A 27 -18.72 17.37 -13.23
CA ILE A 27 -18.20 16.65 -12.08
C ILE A 27 -19.41 16.13 -11.29
N VAL A 28 -19.57 14.80 -11.23
CA VAL A 28 -20.62 14.14 -10.49
C VAL A 28 -20.03 13.41 -9.28
N ALA A 29 -20.44 13.78 -8.08
CA ALA A 29 -20.04 13.11 -6.85
C ALA A 29 -21.00 11.96 -6.50
N VAL A 30 -20.45 10.85 -6.02
CA VAL A 30 -21.18 9.72 -5.44
C VAL A 30 -20.72 9.54 -4.01
N SER A 31 -21.61 9.75 -3.03
CA SER A 31 -21.29 9.63 -1.61
C SER A 31 -22.30 8.77 -0.84
N GLY A 32 -22.13 8.67 0.48
CA GLY A 32 -22.93 7.85 1.39
C GLY A 32 -22.10 6.83 2.17
N LEU A 33 -22.71 6.13 3.14
CA LEU A 33 -22.02 5.26 4.11
C LEU A 33 -21.14 4.17 3.47
N SER A 34 -20.12 3.66 4.19
CA SER A 34 -19.36 2.49 3.73
C SER A 34 -20.30 1.30 3.46
N GLY A 35 -20.11 0.63 2.32
CA GLY A 35 -21.00 -0.47 1.90
C GLY A 35 -22.41 -0.06 1.41
N SER A 36 -22.70 1.22 1.19
CA SER A 36 -24.04 1.67 0.73
C SER A 36 -24.35 1.39 -0.75
N GLY A 37 -23.35 1.01 -1.56
CA GLY A 37 -23.50 0.71 -2.99
C GLY A 37 -22.79 1.69 -3.95
N LYS A 38 -22.02 2.66 -3.43
CA LYS A 38 -21.26 3.65 -4.22
C LYS A 38 -20.37 3.02 -5.30
N SER A 39 -19.47 2.13 -4.90
CA SER A 39 -18.54 1.46 -5.82
C SER A 39 -19.27 0.51 -6.78
N SER A 40 -20.41 -0.06 -6.37
CA SER A 40 -21.27 -0.85 -7.26
C SER A 40 -21.84 0.01 -8.40
N LEU A 41 -22.24 1.25 -8.11
CA LEU A 41 -22.69 2.21 -9.13
C LEU A 41 -21.52 2.72 -10.00
N ALA A 42 -20.46 3.24 -9.36
CA ALA A 42 -19.35 3.88 -10.06
C ALA A 42 -18.43 2.90 -10.80
N LEU A 43 -17.89 1.90 -10.10
CA LEU A 43 -16.96 0.94 -10.69
C LEU A 43 -17.70 -0.27 -11.30
N GLY A 44 -18.72 -0.77 -10.61
CA GLY A 44 -19.47 -1.97 -11.02
C GLY A 44 -20.37 -1.76 -12.24
N ILE A 45 -20.88 -0.55 -12.46
CA ILE A 45 -21.75 -0.23 -13.60
C ILE A 45 -21.06 0.76 -14.54
N LEU A 46 -20.83 2.01 -14.12
CA LEU A 46 -20.37 3.07 -15.02
C LEU A 46 -19.02 2.73 -15.68
N TYR A 47 -18.00 2.39 -14.88
CA TYR A 47 -16.71 1.97 -15.42
C TYR A 47 -16.80 0.65 -16.19
N SER A 48 -17.45 -0.37 -15.62
CA SER A 48 -17.55 -1.70 -16.23
C SER A 48 -18.19 -1.65 -17.62
N GLU A 49 -19.33 -0.97 -17.75
CA GLU A 49 -20.04 -0.83 -19.03
C GLU A 49 -19.31 0.08 -20.01
N GLY A 50 -18.72 1.19 -19.56
CA GLY A 50 -17.94 2.08 -20.43
C GLY A 50 -16.67 1.41 -20.96
N SER A 51 -15.97 0.66 -20.13
CA SER A 51 -14.80 -0.14 -20.53
C SER A 51 -15.20 -1.29 -21.46
N ARG A 52 -16.25 -2.06 -21.11
CA ARG A 52 -16.76 -3.17 -21.94
C ARG A 52 -17.12 -2.69 -23.34
N ARG A 53 -17.89 -1.60 -23.48
CA ARG A 53 -18.31 -1.07 -24.79
C ARG A 53 -17.13 -0.59 -25.63
N TYR A 54 -16.14 0.04 -25.00
CA TYR A 54 -14.91 0.43 -25.68
C TYR A 54 -14.13 -0.79 -26.20
N LEU A 55 -13.99 -1.83 -25.38
CA LEU A 55 -13.32 -3.07 -25.75
C LEU A 55 -14.11 -3.84 -26.84
N GLU A 56 -15.43 -3.78 -26.82
CA GLU A 56 -16.30 -4.37 -27.85
C GLU A 56 -16.15 -3.72 -29.22
N ALA A 57 -15.73 -2.45 -29.28
CA ALA A 57 -15.43 -1.74 -30.51
C ALA A 57 -14.06 -2.13 -31.12
N LEU A 58 -13.20 -2.84 -30.38
CA LEU A 58 -11.91 -3.31 -30.89
C LEU A 58 -12.06 -4.41 -31.95
N SER A 59 -11.00 -4.62 -32.73
CA SER A 59 -10.98 -5.65 -33.78
C SER A 59 -11.34 -7.03 -33.23
N THR A 60 -11.98 -7.87 -34.06
CA THR A 60 -12.36 -9.24 -33.67
C THR A 60 -11.15 -10.07 -33.22
N TYR A 61 -9.97 -9.81 -33.77
CA TYR A 61 -8.71 -10.44 -33.35
C TYR A 61 -8.34 -10.08 -31.90
N THR A 62 -8.42 -8.78 -31.56
CA THR A 62 -8.16 -8.28 -30.21
C THR A 62 -9.20 -8.82 -29.23
N ARG A 63 -10.49 -8.80 -29.61
CA ARG A 63 -11.59 -9.34 -28.79
C ARG A 63 -11.48 -10.84 -28.51
N ARG A 64 -10.93 -11.65 -29.43
CA ARG A 64 -10.71 -13.10 -29.20
C ARG A 64 -9.60 -13.40 -28.20
N ARG A 65 -8.67 -12.45 -27.99
CA ARG A 65 -7.54 -12.56 -27.04
C ARG A 65 -7.82 -11.90 -25.71
N MET A 66 -8.94 -11.19 -25.60
CA MET A 66 -9.42 -10.56 -24.38
C MET A 66 -10.62 -11.34 -23.87
N THR A 67 -10.56 -11.81 -22.63
CA THR A 67 -11.71 -12.39 -21.95
C THR A 67 -12.82 -11.34 -21.86
N GLN A 68 -14.05 -11.70 -22.26
CA GLN A 68 -15.18 -10.78 -22.16
C GLN A 68 -15.45 -10.46 -20.69
N ALA A 69 -15.40 -9.18 -20.32
CA ALA A 69 -15.86 -8.74 -19.02
C ALA A 69 -17.36 -9.08 -18.88
N PRO A 70 -17.80 -9.66 -17.75
CA PRO A 70 -19.20 -9.97 -17.52
C PRO A 70 -20.05 -8.69 -17.61
N LYS A 71 -21.20 -8.78 -18.29
CA LYS A 71 -22.17 -7.67 -18.35
C LYS A 71 -22.64 -7.36 -16.92
N ALA A 72 -22.76 -6.06 -16.59
CA ALA A 72 -23.34 -5.65 -15.33
C ALA A 72 -24.80 -6.14 -15.21
N ASP A 73 -25.24 -6.50 -14.01
CA ASP A 73 -26.65 -6.81 -13.74
C ASP A 73 -27.46 -5.50 -13.68
N VAL A 74 -27.94 -5.10 -14.85
CA VAL A 74 -28.68 -3.86 -15.10
C VAL A 74 -29.60 -4.10 -16.30
N ASP A 75 -30.81 -3.55 -16.26
CA ASP A 75 -31.76 -3.68 -17.38
C ASP A 75 -31.24 -2.92 -18.60
N GLU A 76 -30.85 -1.65 -18.39
CA GLU A 76 -30.37 -0.79 -19.45
C GLU A 76 -29.33 0.23 -18.96
N VAL A 77 -28.32 0.46 -19.80
CA VAL A 77 -27.40 1.60 -19.66
C VAL A 77 -27.27 2.29 -21.01
N LEU A 78 -27.65 3.57 -21.10
CA LEU A 78 -27.56 4.36 -22.33
C LEU A 78 -26.50 5.44 -22.19
N HIS A 79 -25.88 5.79 -23.32
CA HIS A 79 -25.01 6.96 -23.46
C HIS A 79 -23.72 6.97 -22.61
N VAL A 80 -23.33 5.86 -22.01
CA VAL A 80 -22.05 5.75 -21.29
C VAL A 80 -20.86 5.87 -22.26
N PRO A 81 -19.95 6.85 -22.06
CA PRO A 81 -18.72 6.97 -22.85
C PRO A 81 -17.72 5.86 -22.56
N ALA A 82 -16.61 5.83 -23.31
CA ALA A 82 -15.46 5.02 -22.91
C ALA A 82 -14.98 5.47 -21.52
N ALA A 83 -14.79 4.53 -20.61
CA ALA A 83 -14.50 4.83 -19.21
C ALA A 83 -13.07 4.44 -18.79
N LEU A 84 -12.45 5.30 -17.99
CA LEU A 84 -11.17 5.06 -17.33
C LEU A 84 -11.36 5.18 -15.81
N ALA A 85 -11.02 4.12 -15.06
CA ALA A 85 -11.07 4.15 -13.60
C ALA A 85 -9.69 4.45 -13.00
N LEU A 86 -9.65 5.37 -12.05
CA LEU A 86 -8.53 5.59 -11.15
C LEU A 86 -8.91 5.04 -9.77
N ARG A 87 -8.46 3.82 -9.50
CA ARG A 87 -8.83 3.05 -8.29
C ARG A 87 -8.14 3.60 -7.04
N GLN A 88 -8.80 3.42 -5.89
CA GLN A 88 -8.29 3.76 -4.56
C GLN A 88 -6.90 3.15 -4.26
N ARG A 89 -6.66 1.91 -4.70
CA ARG A 89 -5.40 1.18 -4.49
C ARG A 89 -4.76 0.80 -5.83
N PRO A 90 -3.91 1.67 -6.40
CA PRO A 90 -3.08 1.30 -7.53
C PRO A 90 -2.21 0.08 -7.20
N GLY A 91 -2.07 -0.85 -8.15
CA GLY A 91 -1.13 -1.97 -8.02
C GLY A 91 0.29 -1.47 -7.72
N ILE A 92 1.04 -2.21 -6.90
CA ILE A 92 2.44 -1.87 -6.60
C ILE A 92 3.25 -2.07 -7.88
N PRO A 93 3.86 -1.02 -8.44
CA PRO A 93 4.67 -1.16 -9.64
C PRO A 93 5.91 -2.03 -9.38
N GLY A 94 6.41 -2.72 -10.41
CA GLY A 94 7.59 -3.57 -10.28
C GLY A 94 8.86 -2.79 -9.91
N ILE A 95 9.90 -3.52 -9.49
CA ILE A 95 11.18 -2.97 -8.97
C ILE A 95 11.91 -2.00 -9.92
N ARG A 96 11.62 -2.11 -11.23
CA ARG A 96 12.14 -1.26 -12.30
C ARG A 96 11.33 0.02 -12.54
N SER A 97 10.30 0.28 -11.74
CA SER A 97 9.51 1.50 -11.83
C SER A 97 9.95 2.51 -10.77
N THR A 98 10.10 3.76 -11.17
CA THR A 98 10.35 4.91 -10.30
C THR A 98 9.23 5.94 -10.46
N PHE A 99 9.21 6.93 -9.56
CA PHE A 99 8.37 8.10 -9.73
C PHE A 99 8.61 8.79 -11.09
N GLY A 100 9.88 8.91 -11.53
CA GLY A 100 10.23 9.48 -12.83
C GLY A 100 9.73 8.68 -14.03
N THR A 101 9.71 7.34 -13.96
CA THR A 101 9.11 6.52 -15.05
C THR A 101 7.60 6.52 -15.00
N GLY A 102 6.99 6.48 -13.82
CA GLY A 102 5.54 6.45 -13.65
C GLY A 102 4.85 7.76 -14.05
N THR A 103 5.55 8.88 -13.89
CA THR A 103 5.13 10.21 -14.37
C THR A 103 5.53 10.50 -15.81
N GLU A 104 6.46 9.70 -16.35
CA GLU A 104 7.17 9.93 -17.62
C GLU A 104 8.01 11.22 -17.67
N LEU A 105 8.19 11.94 -16.56
CA LEU A 105 9.12 13.08 -16.49
C LEU A 105 10.54 12.68 -16.86
N LEU A 106 10.94 11.43 -16.56
CA LEU A 106 12.24 10.91 -16.94
C LEU A 106 12.41 10.80 -18.46
N ASN A 107 11.33 10.72 -19.25
CA ASN A 107 11.42 10.69 -20.72
C ASN A 107 11.89 12.05 -21.24
N SER A 108 11.25 13.13 -20.80
CA SER A 108 11.63 14.49 -21.17
C SER A 108 13.03 14.82 -20.65
N LEU A 109 13.36 14.40 -19.42
CA LEU A 109 14.69 14.63 -18.86
C LEU A 109 15.79 13.89 -19.64
N ARG A 110 15.59 12.61 -19.99
CA ARG A 110 16.52 11.86 -20.86
C ARG A 110 16.67 12.51 -22.22
N LEU A 111 15.59 13.06 -22.79
CA LEU A 111 15.65 13.78 -24.06
C LEU A 111 16.48 15.06 -23.94
N MET A 112 16.36 15.82 -22.84
CA MET A 112 17.22 16.97 -22.56
C MET A 112 18.70 16.55 -22.50
N PHE A 113 19.03 15.51 -21.73
CA PHE A 113 20.41 15.04 -21.62
C PHE A 113 20.96 14.43 -22.91
N SER A 114 20.10 13.92 -23.78
CA SER A 114 20.49 13.42 -25.09
C SER A 114 20.70 14.54 -26.12
N ARG A 115 19.96 15.65 -26.04
CA ARG A 115 19.94 16.68 -27.10
C ARG A 115 20.62 17.99 -26.72
N LEU A 116 20.64 18.33 -25.44
CA LEU A 116 21.04 19.64 -24.92
C LEU A 116 22.34 19.59 -24.11
N ALA A 117 22.83 18.40 -23.76
CA ALA A 117 24.01 18.24 -22.92
C ALA A 117 25.33 18.43 -23.67
N SER A 118 26.39 18.67 -22.92
CA SER A 118 27.76 18.41 -23.36
C SER A 118 28.06 16.92 -23.27
N HIS A 119 28.68 16.36 -24.31
CA HIS A 119 28.95 14.93 -24.40
C HIS A 119 30.45 14.63 -24.30
N ARG A 120 30.79 13.59 -23.53
CA ARG A 120 32.18 13.15 -23.35
C ARG A 120 32.60 12.29 -24.54
N CYS A 121 33.68 12.67 -25.23
CA CYS A 121 34.26 11.86 -26.29
C CYS A 121 34.93 10.59 -25.71
N PRO A 122 35.26 9.59 -26.54
CA PRO A 122 35.94 8.37 -26.08
C PRO A 122 37.26 8.61 -25.34
N ASN A 123 37.93 9.74 -25.62
CA ASN A 123 39.18 10.14 -24.99
C ASN A 123 38.99 11.03 -23.73
N GLY A 124 37.75 11.23 -23.26
CA GLY A 124 37.45 11.93 -22.01
C GLY A 124 37.15 13.43 -22.11
N HIS A 125 37.32 14.06 -23.27
CA HIS A 125 37.04 15.49 -23.47
C HIS A 125 35.54 15.77 -23.62
N TYR A 126 35.04 16.85 -23.01
CA TYR A 126 33.65 17.29 -23.17
C TYR A 126 33.48 18.19 -24.39
N VAL A 127 32.57 17.81 -25.28
CA VAL A 127 32.16 18.58 -26.46
C VAL A 127 30.88 19.35 -26.13
N PRO A 128 30.81 20.67 -26.40
CA PRO A 128 29.65 21.49 -26.06
C PRO A 128 28.39 21.07 -26.84
N PRO A 129 27.19 21.49 -26.38
CA PRO A 129 25.93 21.16 -27.03
C PRO A 129 25.91 21.60 -28.50
N SER A 130 25.31 20.78 -29.36
CA SER A 130 25.26 21.04 -30.81
C SER A 130 23.99 20.50 -31.44
N LEU A 131 23.46 21.22 -32.44
CA LEU A 131 22.34 20.78 -33.26
C LEU A 131 22.63 19.50 -34.06
N ASN A 132 23.90 19.14 -34.26
CA ASN A 132 24.29 17.89 -34.91
C ASN A 132 23.69 16.67 -34.21
N VAL A 133 23.54 16.71 -32.88
CA VAL A 133 22.98 15.60 -32.11
C VAL A 133 21.50 15.39 -32.46
N ALA A 134 20.72 16.47 -32.55
CA ALA A 134 19.33 16.41 -32.95
C ALA A 134 19.16 15.98 -34.43
N ALA A 135 20.14 16.32 -35.28
CA ALA A 135 20.18 15.90 -36.68
C ALA A 135 20.74 14.48 -36.88
N GLY A 136 21.09 13.74 -35.83
CA GLY A 136 21.67 12.40 -35.93
C GLY A 136 23.05 12.36 -36.58
N LYS A 137 23.82 13.45 -36.50
CA LYS A 137 25.17 13.58 -37.06
C LYS A 137 26.26 13.38 -36.00
N PRO A 138 27.45 12.92 -36.37
CA PRO A 138 28.55 12.77 -35.43
C PRO A 138 29.03 14.13 -34.89
N LEU A 139 29.53 14.11 -33.67
CA LEU A 139 30.27 15.19 -33.04
C LEU A 139 31.76 14.99 -33.30
N LYS A 140 32.46 16.06 -33.64
CA LYS A 140 33.92 16.06 -33.73
C LYS A 140 34.50 16.75 -32.51
N CYS A 141 35.34 16.05 -31.76
CA CYS A 141 35.99 16.63 -30.59
C CYS A 141 36.98 17.71 -31.01
N PRO A 142 36.87 18.96 -30.50
CA PRO A 142 37.78 20.05 -30.88
C PRO A 142 39.19 19.86 -30.31
N VAL A 143 39.36 19.01 -29.28
CA VAL A 143 40.64 18.78 -28.61
C VAL A 143 41.43 17.64 -29.27
N CYS A 144 40.79 16.48 -29.50
CA CYS A 144 41.48 15.28 -30.02
C CYS A 144 41.06 14.86 -31.44
N GLY A 145 40.15 15.60 -32.09
CA GLY A 145 39.71 15.35 -33.46
C GLY A 145 38.84 14.11 -33.68
N THR A 146 38.65 13.26 -32.67
CA THR A 146 37.83 12.04 -32.74
C THR A 146 36.38 12.37 -33.04
N GLU A 147 35.80 11.61 -33.98
CA GLU A 147 34.37 11.65 -34.31
C GLU A 147 33.61 10.57 -33.54
N PHE A 148 32.48 10.94 -32.95
CA PHE A 148 31.64 10.03 -32.17
C PHE A 148 30.18 10.47 -32.16
N TYR A 149 29.27 9.55 -31.83
CA TYR A 149 27.86 9.87 -31.65
C TYR A 149 27.55 10.14 -30.18
N ALA A 150 26.73 11.15 -29.94
CA ALA A 150 26.13 11.38 -28.62
C ALA A 150 25.11 10.27 -28.29
N PRO A 151 24.95 9.89 -27.01
CA PRO A 151 23.95 8.91 -26.60
C PRO A 151 22.53 9.38 -26.92
N SER A 152 21.72 8.47 -27.46
CA SER A 152 20.28 8.66 -27.63
C SER A 152 19.56 8.64 -26.28
N ALA A 153 18.30 9.08 -26.24
CA ALA A 153 17.49 9.00 -25.02
C ALA A 153 17.29 7.55 -24.53
N GLU A 154 17.39 6.56 -25.43
CA GLU A 154 17.31 5.14 -25.11
C GLU A 154 18.60 4.60 -24.47
N ASP A 155 19.76 5.12 -24.90
CA ASP A 155 21.07 4.85 -24.30
C ASP A 155 21.18 5.39 -22.86
N LEU A 156 20.30 6.33 -22.50
CA LEU A 156 20.20 6.90 -21.16
C LEU A 156 19.12 6.23 -20.30
N ALA A 157 18.43 5.20 -20.81
CA ALA A 157 17.34 4.53 -20.11
C ALA A 157 17.83 3.33 -19.28
N PHE A 158 17.60 3.33 -17.96
CA PHE A 158 17.93 2.16 -17.13
C PHE A 158 17.04 0.94 -17.39
N ASN A 159 15.90 1.12 -18.08
CA ASN A 159 15.02 0.04 -18.51
C ASN A 159 15.37 -0.52 -19.90
N SER A 160 16.46 -0.03 -20.50
CA SER A 160 16.94 -0.42 -21.84
C SER A 160 18.47 -0.42 -21.86
N GLN A 161 19.10 0.20 -22.87
CA GLN A 161 20.54 0.16 -23.10
C GLN A 161 21.38 0.90 -22.03
N GLY A 162 20.78 1.88 -21.35
CA GLY A 162 21.43 2.66 -20.30
C GLY A 162 21.55 1.98 -18.94
N ALA A 163 21.07 0.74 -18.79
CA ALA A 163 21.07 0.02 -17.51
C ALA A 163 22.47 -0.20 -16.94
N CYS A 164 22.63 0.00 -15.63
CA CYS A 164 23.81 -0.46 -14.91
C CYS A 164 23.94 -1.98 -15.06
N ARG A 165 25.12 -2.45 -15.51
CA ARG A 165 25.37 -3.88 -15.78
C ARG A 165 25.28 -4.76 -14.53
N THR A 166 25.62 -4.21 -13.38
CA THR A 166 25.73 -4.96 -12.12
C THR A 166 24.39 -5.24 -11.48
N CYS A 167 23.46 -4.27 -11.53
CA CYS A 167 22.11 -4.43 -11.00
C CYS A 167 21.05 -4.64 -12.08
N GLY A 168 21.42 -4.57 -13.37
CA GLY A 168 20.47 -4.67 -14.49
C GLY A 168 19.37 -3.61 -14.45
N GLY A 169 19.71 -2.41 -13.97
CA GLY A 169 18.77 -1.27 -13.89
C GLY A 169 17.86 -1.22 -12.66
N THR A 170 18.03 -2.10 -11.67
CA THR A 170 17.22 -2.05 -10.43
C THR A 170 17.73 -1.04 -9.41
N GLY A 171 19.02 -0.69 -9.46
CA GLY A 171 19.69 0.18 -8.48
C GLY A 171 20.09 -0.50 -7.17
N ILE A 172 19.62 -1.73 -6.94
CA ILE A 172 19.91 -2.52 -5.75
C ILE A 172 20.55 -3.86 -6.12
N VAL A 173 21.36 -4.38 -5.22
CA VAL A 173 21.94 -5.72 -5.31
C VAL A 173 21.52 -6.52 -4.09
N ARG A 174 21.31 -7.82 -4.27
CA ARG A 174 21.07 -8.73 -3.15
C ARG A 174 22.41 -9.29 -2.70
N THR A 175 22.78 -9.00 -1.46
CA THR A 175 24.01 -9.52 -0.84
C THR A 175 23.61 -10.45 0.30
N VAL A 176 24.55 -11.30 0.72
CA VAL A 176 24.32 -12.20 1.84
C VAL A 176 24.32 -11.40 3.15
N ASP A 177 23.25 -11.53 3.93
CA ASP A 177 23.16 -10.92 5.26
C ASP A 177 23.85 -11.80 6.29
N ARG A 178 25.07 -11.42 6.71
CA ARG A 178 25.86 -12.16 7.70
C ARG A 178 25.13 -12.38 9.02
N SER A 179 24.27 -11.45 9.44
CA SER A 179 23.52 -11.57 10.70
C SER A 179 22.50 -12.72 10.67
N THR A 180 21.98 -13.05 9.48
CA THR A 180 21.02 -14.14 9.29
C THR A 180 21.68 -15.50 9.13
N LEU A 181 22.98 -15.54 8.86
CA LEU A 181 23.73 -16.80 8.74
C LEU A 181 23.92 -17.47 10.10
N VAL A 182 24.07 -16.66 11.16
CA VAL A 182 24.14 -17.11 12.56
C VAL A 182 23.13 -16.32 13.42
N PRO A 183 21.85 -16.72 13.41
CA PRO A 183 20.79 -15.98 14.10
C PRO A 183 20.93 -15.97 15.63
N ASP A 184 21.42 -17.06 16.21
CA ASP A 184 21.68 -17.18 17.64
C ASP A 184 23.16 -17.54 17.88
N PRO A 185 24.00 -16.57 18.26
CA PRO A 185 25.42 -16.81 18.50
C PRO A 185 25.69 -17.53 19.83
N ASN A 186 24.67 -17.81 20.65
CA ASN A 186 24.82 -18.61 21.86
C ASN A 186 24.81 -20.12 21.58
N LEU A 187 24.30 -20.54 20.41
CA LEU A 187 24.35 -21.92 19.98
C LEU A 187 25.75 -22.29 19.49
N THR A 188 26.10 -23.56 19.62
CA THR A 188 27.28 -24.17 18.99
C THR A 188 27.02 -24.46 17.51
N ILE A 189 28.06 -24.67 16.71
CA ILE A 189 27.89 -25.06 15.30
C ILE A 189 27.23 -26.45 15.22
N ASP A 190 27.51 -27.34 16.17
CA ASP A 190 26.91 -28.68 16.25
C ASP A 190 25.41 -28.68 16.56
N GLU A 191 24.94 -27.68 17.32
CA GLU A 191 23.51 -27.40 17.57
C GLU A 191 22.84 -26.67 16.40
N GLY A 192 23.60 -26.32 15.36
CA GLY A 192 23.07 -25.70 14.15
C GLY A 192 23.10 -24.18 14.15
N ALA A 193 24.05 -23.54 14.84
CA ALA A 193 24.23 -22.09 14.82
C ALA A 193 24.32 -21.51 13.39
N VAL A 194 24.90 -22.25 12.43
CA VAL A 194 25.04 -21.82 11.03
C VAL A 194 23.83 -22.27 10.19
N ALA A 195 22.84 -21.39 10.09
CA ALA A 195 21.54 -21.69 9.50
C ALA A 195 21.55 -22.13 8.01
N PRO A 196 22.44 -21.61 7.12
CA PRO A 196 22.52 -22.06 5.74
C PRO A 196 22.89 -23.54 5.61
N TRP A 197 23.72 -24.08 6.50
CA TRP A 197 24.17 -25.48 6.42
C TRP A 197 23.09 -26.49 6.77
N ASN A 198 22.08 -26.07 7.53
CA ASN A 198 20.94 -26.92 7.89
C ASN A 198 19.81 -26.87 6.85
N SER A 199 19.73 -25.80 6.06
CA SER A 199 18.56 -25.53 5.22
C SER A 199 18.84 -25.48 3.71
N LEU A 200 20.07 -25.18 3.30
CA LEU A 200 20.48 -25.05 1.89
C LEU A 200 21.62 -25.99 1.50
N MET A 201 22.27 -26.64 2.46
CA MET A 201 23.41 -27.54 2.26
C MET A 201 23.23 -28.81 3.10
N TRP A 202 24.18 -29.73 2.98
CA TRP A 202 24.23 -30.94 3.80
C TRP A 202 24.81 -30.67 5.19
N SER A 203 24.28 -31.35 6.21
CA SER A 203 24.76 -31.30 7.60
C SER A 203 26.25 -31.68 7.76
N LEU A 204 26.82 -32.33 6.75
CA LEU A 204 28.24 -32.68 6.63
C LEU A 204 29.17 -31.45 6.73
N MET A 205 28.70 -30.25 6.38
CA MET A 205 29.54 -29.03 6.41
C MET A 205 30.09 -28.73 7.80
N THR A 206 29.38 -29.11 8.86
CA THR A 206 29.87 -28.97 10.23
C THR A 206 31.12 -29.80 10.48
N ASP A 207 31.15 -31.05 9.99
CA ASP A 207 32.30 -31.95 10.14
C ASP A 207 33.50 -31.48 9.30
N VAL A 208 33.25 -30.99 8.08
CA VAL A 208 34.28 -30.38 7.23
C VAL A 208 34.84 -29.10 7.88
N CYS A 209 33.99 -28.27 8.48
CA CYS A 209 34.40 -27.08 9.22
C CYS A 209 35.29 -27.43 10.43
N ARG A 210 34.95 -28.51 11.15
CA ARG A 210 35.79 -29.05 12.23
C ARG A 210 37.17 -29.46 11.71
N ALA A 211 37.24 -30.13 10.57
CA ALA A 211 38.51 -30.51 9.91
C ALA A 211 39.30 -29.31 9.34
N MET A 212 38.66 -28.14 9.20
CA MET A 212 39.33 -26.87 8.89
C MET A 212 39.95 -26.21 10.13
N GLY A 213 39.77 -26.78 11.33
CA GLY A 213 40.35 -26.30 12.58
C GLY A 213 39.44 -25.36 13.37
N VAL A 214 38.14 -25.35 13.09
CA VAL A 214 37.14 -24.55 13.84
C VAL A 214 36.58 -25.38 14.99
N ARG A 215 36.58 -24.82 16.20
CA ARG A 215 35.87 -25.41 17.35
C ARG A 215 34.36 -25.35 17.09
N THR A 216 33.72 -26.51 17.04
CA THR A 216 32.30 -26.64 16.64
C THR A 216 31.37 -26.89 17.84
N ASP A 217 31.97 -27.20 18.98
CA ASP A 217 31.40 -27.61 20.27
C ASP A 217 31.30 -26.47 21.30
N VAL A 218 31.77 -25.26 20.94
CA VAL A 218 31.65 -24.06 21.78
C VAL A 218 30.63 -23.08 21.17
N PRO A 219 29.94 -22.27 21.99
CA PRO A 219 29.03 -21.25 21.50
C PRO A 219 29.71 -20.36 20.45
N PHE A 220 29.01 -20.05 19.36
CA PHE A 220 29.58 -19.31 18.22
C PHE A 220 30.21 -17.96 18.63
N LYS A 221 29.62 -17.27 19.62
CA LYS A 221 30.17 -16.02 20.17
C LYS A 221 31.57 -16.16 20.78
N ASN A 222 31.92 -17.36 21.26
CA ASN A 222 33.20 -17.68 21.90
C ASN A 222 34.28 -18.14 20.91
N LEU A 223 33.95 -18.23 19.61
CA LEU A 223 34.93 -18.47 18.57
C LEU A 223 35.86 -17.27 18.40
N THR A 224 37.11 -17.53 18.04
CA THR A 224 38.06 -16.49 17.64
C THR A 224 37.63 -15.88 16.30
N GLU A 225 38.06 -14.65 16.01
CA GLU A 225 37.75 -14.00 14.74
C GLU A 225 38.27 -14.79 13.53
N LYS A 226 39.40 -15.50 13.67
CA LYS A 226 39.92 -16.39 12.63
C LYS A 226 39.02 -17.60 12.39
N GLU A 227 38.47 -18.20 13.44
CA GLU A 227 37.51 -19.30 13.33
C GLU A 227 36.19 -18.83 12.69
N LYS A 228 35.68 -17.66 13.10
CA LYS A 228 34.50 -17.05 12.49
C LYS A 228 34.72 -16.76 11.01
N ASP A 229 35.90 -16.25 10.64
CA ASP A 229 36.23 -15.98 9.24
C ASP A 229 36.29 -17.25 8.40
N ILE A 230 36.80 -18.37 8.94
CA ILE A 230 36.72 -19.67 8.25
C ILE A 230 35.25 -20.06 8.02
N VAL A 231 34.37 -19.89 9.01
CA VAL A 231 32.94 -20.20 8.87
C VAL A 231 32.25 -19.33 7.82
N PHE A 232 32.54 -18.02 7.81
CA PHE A 232 31.88 -17.08 6.90
C PHE A 232 32.49 -17.07 5.50
N ASN A 233 33.82 -17.05 5.37
CA ASN A 233 34.55 -16.79 4.13
C ASN A 233 35.65 -17.82 3.82
N GLY A 234 35.73 -18.93 4.56
CA GLY A 234 36.80 -19.91 4.41
C GLY A 234 36.92 -20.46 2.97
N PRO A 235 38.14 -20.71 2.48
CA PRO A 235 38.38 -21.08 1.09
C PRO A 235 37.82 -22.48 0.76
N ALA A 236 37.41 -22.67 -0.49
CA ALA A 236 36.91 -23.95 -0.98
C ALA A 236 38.04 -24.97 -1.15
N VAL A 237 38.36 -25.70 -0.08
CA VAL A 237 39.45 -26.69 -0.03
C VAL A 237 38.87 -28.07 0.25
N LYS A 238 39.41 -29.11 -0.40
CA LYS A 238 39.05 -30.50 -0.09
C LYS A 238 39.63 -30.90 1.26
N LYS A 239 38.79 -31.49 2.11
CA LYS A 239 39.18 -32.07 3.38
C LYS A 239 38.72 -33.50 3.46
N HIS A 240 39.60 -34.32 3.99
CA HIS A 240 39.32 -35.70 4.33
C HIS A 240 38.58 -35.72 5.67
N ILE A 241 37.38 -36.30 5.69
CA ILE A 241 36.55 -36.39 6.89
C ILE A 241 36.01 -37.80 7.06
N PHE A 242 35.76 -38.17 8.32
CA PHE A 242 35.06 -39.39 8.68
C PHE A 242 33.60 -39.07 8.95
N TYR A 243 32.70 -39.43 8.04
CA TYR A 243 31.27 -39.09 8.15
C TYR A 243 30.47 -40.19 8.85
N LYS A 244 29.62 -39.80 9.80
CA LYS A 244 28.63 -40.66 10.44
C LYS A 244 27.22 -40.07 10.25
N PRO A 245 26.33 -40.73 9.48
CA PRO A 245 24.95 -40.25 9.33
C PRO A 245 24.18 -40.32 10.66
N LYS A 246 23.35 -39.31 10.97
CA LYS A 246 22.59 -39.25 12.24
C LYS A 246 21.41 -40.26 12.34
N HIS A 247 21.02 -40.93 11.25
CA HIS A 247 19.81 -41.79 11.20
C HIS A 247 19.92 -43.09 10.37
N SER A 248 21.13 -43.60 10.08
CA SER A 248 21.32 -44.93 9.45
C SER A 248 22.21 -45.83 10.30
N ASP A 249 22.05 -47.14 10.14
CA ASP A 249 22.88 -48.15 10.81
C ASP A 249 24.38 -47.85 10.63
N ILE A 250 25.14 -48.12 11.68
CA ILE A 250 26.60 -47.88 11.85
C ILE A 250 27.45 -48.37 10.66
N GLN A 251 26.93 -49.25 9.81
CA GLN A 251 27.58 -49.81 8.62
C GLN A 251 27.73 -48.83 7.44
N THR A 252 27.15 -47.62 7.49
CA THR A 252 27.29 -46.60 6.42
C THR A 252 28.26 -45.46 6.76
N ALA A 253 28.96 -45.55 7.90
CA ALA A 253 30.04 -44.62 8.23
C ALA A 253 31.29 -44.92 7.38
N GLY A 254 31.88 -43.89 6.78
CA GLY A 254 33.00 -44.05 5.87
C GLY A 254 33.83 -42.78 5.71
N GLU A 255 35.06 -42.95 5.25
CA GLU A 255 35.95 -41.86 4.87
C GLU A 255 35.47 -41.22 3.56
N LEU A 256 35.41 -39.89 3.54
CA LEU A 256 34.97 -39.11 2.39
C LEU A 256 35.84 -37.87 2.25
N ASP A 257 36.30 -37.60 1.03
CA ASP A 257 36.88 -36.30 0.68
C ASP A 257 35.76 -35.36 0.22
N PHE A 258 35.61 -34.23 0.90
CA PHE A 258 34.59 -33.25 0.57
C PHE A 258 35.16 -31.84 0.51
N THR A 259 34.70 -31.05 -0.47
CA THR A 259 35.09 -29.64 -0.60
C THR A 259 34.34 -28.79 0.42
N TYR A 260 35.07 -28.05 1.24
CA TYR A 260 34.49 -27.10 2.18
C TYR A 260 33.76 -25.98 1.44
N TYR A 261 32.55 -25.65 1.89
CA TYR A 261 31.83 -24.47 1.43
C TYR A 261 31.40 -23.64 2.65
N ASN A 262 31.92 -22.42 2.73
CA ASN A 262 31.59 -21.50 3.79
C ASN A 262 30.10 -21.05 3.73
N ALA A 263 29.65 -20.40 4.80
CA ALA A 263 28.25 -20.01 4.94
C ALA A 263 27.79 -19.00 3.87
N VAL A 264 28.65 -18.05 3.46
CA VAL A 264 28.32 -17.03 2.45
C VAL A 264 28.16 -17.68 1.07
N TYR A 265 29.17 -18.45 0.65
CA TYR A 265 29.20 -19.15 -0.63
C TYR A 265 28.03 -20.13 -0.77
N THR A 266 27.62 -20.78 0.33
CA THR A 266 26.44 -21.65 0.35
C THR A 266 25.19 -20.91 -0.12
N VAL A 267 24.97 -19.68 0.38
CA VAL A 267 23.83 -18.86 0.00
C VAL A 267 23.97 -18.32 -1.42
N GLU A 268 25.15 -17.86 -1.82
CA GLU A 268 25.42 -17.36 -3.19
C GLU A 268 25.20 -18.44 -4.26
N ASN A 269 25.71 -19.65 -4.04
CA ASN A 269 25.54 -20.78 -4.94
C ASN A 269 24.07 -21.24 -4.99
N ALA A 270 23.34 -21.18 -3.88
CA ALA A 270 21.90 -21.46 -3.87
C ALA A 270 21.14 -20.39 -4.67
N LEU A 271 21.46 -19.11 -4.50
CA LEU A 271 20.86 -17.99 -5.23
C LEU A 271 21.07 -18.11 -6.74
N ALA A 272 22.29 -18.44 -7.18
CA ALA A 272 22.62 -18.62 -8.59
C ALA A 272 21.85 -19.77 -9.28
N LYS A 273 21.31 -20.72 -8.51
CA LYS A 273 20.57 -21.89 -9.00
C LYS A 273 19.05 -21.77 -8.91
N VAL A 274 18.53 -20.66 -8.36
CA VAL A 274 17.08 -20.43 -8.27
C VAL A 274 16.47 -20.29 -9.66
N LYS A 275 15.42 -21.07 -9.93
CA LYS A 275 14.64 -21.03 -11.19
C LYS A 275 13.16 -20.72 -10.98
N ASP A 276 12.69 -20.76 -9.74
CA ASP A 276 11.27 -20.63 -9.35
C ASP A 276 11.10 -19.83 -8.05
N ASP A 277 9.88 -19.34 -7.81
CA ASP A 277 9.54 -18.54 -6.63
C ASP A 277 9.71 -19.31 -5.30
N ALA A 278 9.48 -20.63 -5.32
CA ALA A 278 9.66 -21.48 -4.16
C ALA A 278 11.13 -21.65 -3.77
N GLY A 279 12.04 -21.71 -4.76
CA GLY A 279 13.48 -21.64 -4.53
C GLY A 279 13.89 -20.27 -3.98
N MET A 280 13.37 -19.19 -4.56
CA MET A 280 13.71 -17.82 -4.13
C MET A 280 13.30 -17.58 -2.66
N LYS A 281 12.10 -17.98 -2.24
CA LYS A 281 11.65 -17.84 -0.84
C LYS A 281 12.56 -18.52 0.17
N ARG A 282 13.17 -19.66 -0.19
CA ARG A 282 14.09 -20.39 0.69
C ARG A 282 15.42 -19.67 0.89
N VAL A 283 15.91 -18.97 -0.14
CA VAL A 283 17.19 -18.24 -0.11
C VAL A 283 17.01 -16.82 0.40
N ALA A 284 15.87 -16.17 0.10
CA ALA A 284 15.60 -14.76 0.41
C ALA A 284 15.79 -14.40 1.89
N LYS A 285 15.52 -15.33 2.81
CA LYS A 285 15.73 -15.14 4.26
C LYS A 285 17.19 -14.91 4.68
N PHE A 286 18.15 -15.23 3.80
CA PHE A 286 19.59 -15.03 4.04
C PHE A 286 20.17 -13.84 3.27
N LEU A 287 19.33 -13.09 2.58
CA LEU A 287 19.74 -11.98 1.74
C LEU A 287 19.27 -10.68 2.36
N LYS A 288 20.10 -9.65 2.23
CA LYS A 288 19.70 -8.26 2.39
C LYS A 288 19.80 -7.55 1.06
N GLU A 289 19.02 -6.48 0.92
CA GLU A 289 19.10 -5.60 -0.23
C GLU A 289 20.03 -4.43 0.14
N ASP A 290 21.09 -4.24 -0.66
CA ASP A 290 22.02 -3.13 -0.54
C ASP A 290 21.96 -2.25 -1.80
N VAL A 291 22.38 -0.99 -1.65
CA VAL A 291 22.54 -0.08 -2.80
C VAL A 291 23.64 -0.62 -3.72
N CYS A 292 23.38 -0.66 -5.03
CA CYS A 292 24.36 -1.14 -6.00
C CYS A 292 25.66 -0.32 -5.92
N PRO A 293 26.84 -0.95 -5.76
CA PRO A 293 28.10 -0.24 -5.57
C PRO A 293 28.56 0.52 -6.82
N ASP A 294 28.19 0.08 -8.02
CA ASP A 294 28.70 0.67 -9.26
C ASP A 294 27.89 1.89 -9.72
N CYS A 295 26.57 1.83 -9.56
CA CYS A 295 25.69 2.94 -9.91
C CYS A 295 25.27 3.78 -8.69
N HIS A 296 25.63 3.37 -7.48
CA HIS A 296 25.23 4.02 -6.23
C HIS A 296 23.72 4.31 -6.18
N GLY A 297 22.90 3.36 -6.64
CA GLY A 297 21.44 3.46 -6.68
C GLY A 297 20.85 4.21 -7.88
N SER A 298 21.67 4.88 -8.72
CA SER A 298 21.18 5.64 -9.89
C SER A 298 20.57 4.78 -11.00
N ARG A 299 20.74 3.45 -10.96
CA ARG A 299 20.22 2.46 -11.93
C ARG A 299 20.85 2.53 -13.33
N ILE A 300 21.49 3.64 -13.68
CA ILE A 300 22.10 3.88 -14.98
C ILE A 300 23.60 3.55 -14.99
N SER A 301 24.11 3.23 -16.18
CA SER A 301 25.52 2.91 -16.43
C SER A 301 26.43 4.13 -16.29
N GLU A 302 27.75 3.92 -16.22
CA GLU A 302 28.73 5.02 -16.25
C GLU A 302 28.59 5.86 -17.53
N ALA A 303 28.40 5.22 -18.69
CA ALA A 303 28.22 5.91 -19.96
C ALA A 303 26.95 6.79 -19.96
N ALA A 304 25.85 6.30 -19.37
CA ALA A 304 24.61 7.07 -19.23
C ALA A 304 24.71 8.22 -18.21
N ARG A 305 25.62 8.11 -17.22
CA ARG A 305 25.96 9.20 -16.29
C ARG A 305 26.91 10.23 -16.89
N ALA A 306 27.58 9.94 -18.00
CA ALA A 306 28.64 10.79 -18.54
C ALA A 306 28.18 12.16 -19.10
N PRO A 307 27.02 12.30 -19.76
CA PRO A 307 26.55 13.59 -20.25
C PRO A 307 26.42 14.65 -19.15
N ARG A 308 26.69 15.91 -19.48
CA ARG A 308 26.60 17.04 -18.55
C ARG A 308 25.71 18.13 -19.10
N LEU A 309 24.61 18.42 -18.42
CA LEU A 309 23.72 19.54 -18.72
C LEU A 309 23.81 20.53 -17.56
N CYS A 310 24.09 21.80 -17.84
CA CYS A 310 24.32 22.83 -16.81
C CYS A 310 25.32 22.37 -15.72
N GLY A 311 26.33 21.58 -16.08
CA GLY A 311 27.37 21.09 -15.17
C GLY A 311 27.05 19.83 -14.37
N ILE A 312 25.82 19.28 -14.43
CA ILE A 312 25.42 18.10 -13.65
C ILE A 312 25.10 16.88 -14.52
N GLY A 313 25.17 15.68 -13.93
CA GLY A 313 24.79 14.42 -14.57
C GLY A 313 23.27 14.13 -14.51
N LEU A 314 22.82 13.15 -15.31
CA LEU A 314 21.41 12.72 -15.31
C LEU A 314 21.00 12.12 -13.97
N ASP A 315 21.89 11.38 -13.32
CA ASP A 315 21.71 10.81 -11.99
C ASP A 315 21.55 11.88 -10.91
N ASP A 316 22.36 12.94 -10.96
CA ASP A 316 22.23 14.08 -10.05
C ASP A 316 20.90 14.81 -10.24
N ALA A 317 20.49 15.04 -11.49
CA ALA A 317 19.19 15.64 -11.80
C ALA A 317 18.02 14.76 -11.30
N CYS A 318 18.14 13.43 -11.37
CA CYS A 318 17.11 12.53 -10.86
C CYS A 318 16.98 12.51 -9.33
N ARG A 319 18.03 12.91 -8.60
CA ARG A 319 18.07 13.01 -7.13
C ARG A 319 17.54 14.33 -6.58
N MET A 320 17.39 15.34 -7.44
CA MET A 320 16.73 16.59 -7.06
C MET A 320 15.26 16.31 -6.73
N THR A 321 14.73 17.05 -5.74
CA THR A 321 13.27 17.07 -5.53
C THR A 321 12.58 17.63 -6.77
N LEU A 322 11.32 17.25 -6.99
CA LEU A 322 10.55 17.73 -8.15
C LEU A 322 10.50 19.26 -8.21
N SER A 323 10.41 19.95 -7.07
CA SER A 323 10.46 21.42 -7.00
C SER A 323 11.79 21.99 -7.48
N GLU A 324 12.91 21.46 -6.97
CA GLU A 324 14.26 21.88 -7.35
C GLU A 324 14.51 21.59 -8.84
N LEU A 325 14.11 20.40 -9.30
CA LEU A 325 14.28 19.99 -10.68
C LEU A 325 13.46 20.86 -11.63
N ALA A 326 12.22 21.22 -11.29
CA ALA A 326 11.40 22.12 -12.10
C ALA A 326 12.03 23.52 -12.23
N LEU A 327 12.57 24.06 -11.14
CA LEU A 327 13.33 25.32 -11.15
C LEU A 327 14.58 25.21 -12.03
N TRP A 328 15.33 24.12 -11.91
CA TRP A 328 16.52 23.87 -12.71
C TRP A 328 16.20 23.74 -14.21
N VAL A 329 15.17 22.96 -14.58
CA VAL A 329 14.72 22.78 -15.98
C VAL A 329 14.31 24.12 -16.61
N LYS A 330 13.69 25.02 -15.84
CA LYS A 330 13.31 26.36 -16.31
C LYS A 330 14.51 27.20 -16.75
N GLY A 331 15.67 27.04 -16.11
CA GLY A 331 16.90 27.76 -16.44
C GLY A 331 17.71 27.15 -17.59
N VAL A 332 17.45 25.91 -17.99
CA VAL A 332 18.23 25.20 -19.04
C VAL A 332 18.31 25.98 -20.36
N PRO A 333 17.21 26.51 -20.94
CA PRO A 333 17.27 27.16 -22.25
C PRO A 333 18.23 28.35 -22.31
N GLU A 334 18.34 29.13 -21.23
CA GLU A 334 19.18 30.34 -21.19
C GLU A 334 20.68 30.00 -21.28
N THR A 335 21.08 28.81 -20.82
CA THR A 335 22.46 28.34 -20.84
C THR A 335 22.94 27.88 -22.22
N LEU A 336 22.03 27.74 -23.19
CA LEU A 336 22.32 27.16 -24.49
C LEU A 336 22.55 28.23 -25.57
N PRO A 337 23.30 27.88 -26.65
CA PRO A 337 23.49 28.76 -27.80
C PRO A 337 22.14 29.18 -28.41
N GLY A 338 22.06 30.41 -28.93
CA GLY A 338 20.82 30.98 -29.47
C GLY A 338 20.11 30.08 -30.50
N ALA A 339 20.86 29.37 -31.33
CA ALA A 339 20.33 28.44 -32.33
C ALA A 339 19.64 27.20 -31.74
N MET A 340 19.96 26.81 -30.49
CA MET A 340 19.36 25.65 -29.82
C MET A 340 18.19 26.02 -28.90
N ARG A 341 18.03 27.31 -28.55
CA ARG A 341 17.03 27.77 -27.58
C ARG A 341 15.59 27.34 -27.92
N PRO A 342 15.10 27.46 -29.18
CA PRO A 342 13.72 27.03 -29.50
C PRO A 342 13.48 25.55 -29.22
N MET A 343 14.47 24.69 -29.51
CA MET A 343 14.39 23.26 -29.22
C MET A 343 14.41 23.01 -27.71
N ALA A 344 15.28 23.70 -26.99
CA ALA A 344 15.38 23.59 -25.54
C ALA A 344 14.07 24.03 -24.85
N GLU A 345 13.51 25.17 -25.23
CA GLU A 345 12.23 25.68 -24.72
C GLU A 345 11.10 24.67 -24.95
N SER A 346 11.03 24.06 -26.14
CA SER A 346 10.02 23.05 -26.45
C SER A 346 10.14 21.80 -25.55
N ILE A 347 11.36 21.25 -25.40
CA ILE A 347 11.58 20.06 -24.56
C ILE A 347 11.35 20.39 -23.07
N CYS A 348 11.83 21.54 -22.60
CA CYS A 348 11.65 22.01 -21.23
C CYS A 348 10.17 22.29 -20.91
N ALA A 349 9.42 22.87 -21.84
CA ALA A 349 7.98 23.12 -21.66
C ALA A 349 7.19 21.83 -21.44
N SER A 350 7.47 20.77 -22.20
CA SER A 350 6.83 19.46 -22.03
C SER A 350 7.06 18.87 -20.62
N PHE A 351 8.28 19.01 -20.08
CA PHE A 351 8.58 18.61 -18.71
C PHE A 351 7.83 19.48 -17.70
N LEU A 352 7.90 20.81 -17.84
CA LEU A 352 7.34 21.76 -16.88
C LEU A 352 5.81 21.68 -16.80
N GLU A 353 5.13 21.43 -17.92
CA GLU A 353 3.68 21.24 -17.96
C GLU A 353 3.26 20.01 -17.13
N THR A 354 3.96 18.90 -17.29
CA THR A 354 3.71 17.68 -16.52
C THR A 354 4.09 17.85 -15.04
N ALA A 355 5.23 18.49 -14.78
CA ALA A 355 5.73 18.74 -13.43
C ALA A 355 4.79 19.65 -12.63
N LYS A 356 4.22 20.68 -13.26
CA LYS A 356 3.28 21.61 -12.62
C LYS A 356 2.12 20.88 -11.94
N ARG A 357 1.50 19.91 -12.61
CA ARG A 357 0.36 19.16 -12.03
C ARG A 357 0.76 18.27 -10.87
N LEU A 358 1.94 17.67 -10.94
CA LEU A 358 2.49 16.89 -9.82
C LEU A 358 2.82 17.79 -8.61
N LEU A 359 3.31 19.01 -8.86
CA LEU A 359 3.52 20.03 -7.83
C LEU A 359 2.20 20.48 -7.19
N ASP A 360 1.17 20.76 -8.02
CA ASP A 360 -0.17 21.15 -7.56
C ASP A 360 -0.80 20.05 -6.69
N LEU A 361 -0.53 18.77 -6.99
CA LEU A 361 -0.96 17.62 -6.21
C LEU A 361 -0.11 17.35 -4.95
N GLY A 362 0.87 18.21 -4.64
CA GLY A 362 1.68 18.10 -3.43
C GLY A 362 2.75 17.01 -3.49
N LEU A 363 3.25 16.66 -4.69
CA LEU A 363 4.34 15.69 -4.88
C LEU A 363 5.72 16.34 -5.06
N SER A 364 5.86 17.60 -4.63
CA SER A 364 7.06 18.43 -4.75
C SER A 364 8.32 17.80 -4.16
N TYR A 365 8.19 17.07 -3.07
CA TYR A 365 9.31 16.49 -2.32
C TYR A 365 9.83 15.17 -2.91
N LEU A 366 9.15 14.62 -3.93
CA LEU A 366 9.56 13.37 -4.56
C LEU A 366 10.72 13.59 -5.53
N THR A 367 11.65 12.63 -5.56
CA THR A 367 12.73 12.56 -6.54
C THR A 367 12.36 11.59 -7.66
N LEU A 368 12.92 11.77 -8.86
CA LEU A 368 12.59 10.95 -10.03
C LEU A 368 13.13 9.52 -9.91
N ASP A 369 14.18 9.31 -9.12
CA ASP A 369 14.80 8.00 -8.86
C ASP A 369 14.13 7.21 -7.72
N ARG A 370 13.21 7.85 -6.96
CA ARG A 370 12.44 7.18 -5.89
C ARG A 370 11.67 6.00 -6.45
N SER A 371 11.85 4.83 -5.83
CA SER A 371 11.16 3.60 -6.22
C SER A 371 9.64 3.79 -6.19
N ALA A 372 8.95 3.41 -7.26
CA ALA A 372 7.50 3.51 -7.30
C ALA A 372 6.83 2.55 -6.31
N ALA A 373 7.53 1.49 -5.89
CA ALA A 373 7.06 0.56 -4.87
C ALA A 373 7.15 1.13 -3.44
N SER A 374 7.98 2.13 -3.20
CA SER A 374 8.09 2.81 -1.90
C SER A 374 7.21 4.06 -1.78
N LEU A 375 6.39 4.32 -2.80
CA LEU A 375 5.39 5.38 -2.76
C LEU A 375 4.17 4.91 -1.94
N SER A 376 3.63 5.79 -1.10
CA SER A 376 2.37 5.56 -0.42
C SER A 376 1.23 5.34 -1.43
N THR A 377 0.12 4.76 -0.97
CA THR A 377 -1.06 4.58 -1.82
C THR A 377 -1.54 5.90 -2.41
N GLY A 378 -1.65 6.96 -1.60
CA GLY A 378 -2.02 8.30 -2.06
C GLY A 378 -0.98 8.92 -3.01
N GLU A 379 0.32 8.76 -2.77
CA GLU A 379 1.37 9.22 -3.70
C GLU A 379 1.22 8.56 -5.08
N ARG A 380 0.96 7.24 -5.12
CA ARG A 380 0.75 6.49 -6.38
C ARG A 380 -0.53 6.90 -7.10
N GLN A 381 -1.61 7.13 -6.36
CA GLN A 381 -2.88 7.57 -6.94
C GLN A 381 -2.74 8.95 -7.57
N ARG A 382 -2.12 9.91 -6.88
CA ARG A 382 -1.81 11.24 -7.42
C ARG A 382 -0.91 11.19 -8.65
N MET A 383 0.10 10.32 -8.64
CA MET A 383 0.95 10.09 -9.80
C MET A 383 0.15 9.60 -11.01
N GLN A 384 -0.79 8.66 -10.82
CA GLN A 384 -1.67 8.18 -11.90
C GLN A 384 -2.62 9.26 -12.39
N LEU A 385 -3.18 10.06 -11.47
CA LEU A 385 -4.08 11.15 -11.81
C LEU A 385 -3.38 12.23 -12.65
N ALA A 386 -2.17 12.64 -12.29
CA ALA A 386 -1.39 13.57 -13.10
C ALA A 386 -1.12 13.04 -14.53
N ARG A 387 -0.87 11.72 -14.65
CA ARG A 387 -0.69 11.06 -15.96
C ARG A 387 -1.98 11.05 -16.78
N ALA A 388 -3.13 10.88 -16.14
CA ALA A 388 -4.43 10.86 -16.81
C ALA A 388 -4.74 12.19 -17.53
N VAL A 389 -4.46 13.32 -16.87
CA VAL A 389 -4.68 14.66 -17.43
C VAL A 389 -3.70 15.00 -18.55
N ARG A 390 -2.46 14.51 -18.45
CA ARG A 390 -1.44 14.76 -19.48
C ARG A 390 -1.85 14.30 -20.88
N ASN A 391 -2.68 13.26 -20.99
CA ASN A 391 -3.06 12.71 -22.29
C ASN A 391 -4.05 13.60 -23.08
N ARG A 392 -4.63 14.64 -22.46
CA ARG A 392 -5.58 15.60 -23.08
C ARG A 392 -6.62 14.92 -23.98
N THR A 393 -7.22 13.84 -23.49
CA THR A 393 -8.29 13.14 -24.20
C THR A 393 -9.61 13.90 -24.09
N THR A 394 -10.54 13.67 -25.00
CA THR A 394 -11.87 14.28 -24.98
C THR A 394 -12.95 13.20 -25.10
N GLY A 395 -14.13 13.42 -24.52
CA GLY A 395 -15.25 12.50 -24.59
C GLY A 395 -15.07 11.21 -23.75
N VAL A 396 -14.19 11.23 -22.75
CA VAL A 396 -13.94 10.09 -21.85
C VAL A 396 -14.72 10.28 -20.53
N LEU A 397 -15.16 9.18 -19.93
CA LEU A 397 -15.68 9.15 -18.56
C LEU A 397 -14.57 8.75 -17.58
N TYR A 398 -14.14 9.67 -16.73
CA TYR A 398 -13.19 9.36 -15.65
C TYR A 398 -13.94 8.98 -14.39
N VAL A 399 -13.71 7.76 -13.88
CA VAL A 399 -14.25 7.30 -12.61
C VAL A 399 -13.15 7.33 -11.56
N LEU A 400 -13.20 8.30 -10.65
CA LEU A 400 -12.23 8.51 -9.57
C LEU A 400 -12.76 7.86 -8.30
N ASP A 401 -12.01 6.92 -7.74
CA ASP A 401 -12.39 6.19 -6.54
C ASP A 401 -11.57 6.69 -5.35
N GLU A 402 -12.21 7.51 -4.52
CA GLU A 402 -11.67 8.16 -3.31
C GLU A 402 -10.31 8.84 -3.52
N PRO A 403 -10.20 9.81 -4.44
CA PRO A 403 -8.96 10.53 -4.72
C PRO A 403 -8.52 11.46 -3.58
N SER A 404 -9.40 11.78 -2.61
CA SER A 404 -9.06 12.58 -1.43
C SER A 404 -8.19 11.83 -0.40
N ILE A 405 -8.00 10.52 -0.54
CA ILE A 405 -7.33 9.70 0.48
C ILE A 405 -5.90 10.14 0.78
N GLY A 406 -5.60 10.28 2.07
CA GLY A 406 -4.25 10.61 2.57
C GLY A 406 -3.75 11.96 2.04
N LEU A 407 -4.67 12.83 1.59
CA LEU A 407 -4.37 14.20 1.21
C LEU A 407 -4.58 15.11 2.42
N HIS A 408 -3.56 15.91 2.70
CA HIS A 408 -3.73 17.06 3.58
C HIS A 408 -4.69 18.07 2.92
N PRO A 409 -5.61 18.72 3.67
CA PRO A 409 -6.59 19.67 3.13
C PRO A 409 -6.02 20.72 2.17
N ALA A 410 -4.85 21.27 2.48
CA ALA A 410 -4.11 22.20 1.61
C ALA A 410 -3.88 21.72 0.16
N ASN A 411 -3.84 20.40 -0.08
CA ASN A 411 -3.59 19.81 -1.39
C ASN A 411 -4.89 19.44 -2.14
N ILE A 412 -6.06 19.49 -1.49
CA ILE A 412 -7.37 19.20 -2.13
C ILE A 412 -7.65 20.21 -3.26
N LYS A 413 -7.23 21.47 -3.09
CA LYS A 413 -7.33 22.48 -4.14
C LYS A 413 -6.65 22.08 -5.45
N GLY A 414 -5.50 21.40 -5.35
CA GLY A 414 -4.78 20.87 -6.52
C GLY A 414 -5.57 19.80 -7.23
N LEU A 415 -6.15 18.86 -6.46
CA LEU A 415 -7.02 17.80 -6.99
C LEU A 415 -8.25 18.35 -7.71
N ILE A 416 -8.92 19.34 -7.13
CA ILE A 416 -10.04 20.05 -7.78
C ILE A 416 -9.59 20.69 -9.11
N GLY A 417 -8.42 21.33 -9.12
CA GLY A 417 -7.85 21.89 -10.35
C GLY A 417 -7.65 20.85 -11.46
N VAL A 418 -7.21 19.66 -11.09
CA VAL A 418 -7.00 18.54 -12.02
C VAL A 418 -8.33 17.99 -12.56
N MET A 419 -9.37 17.91 -11.73
CA MET A 419 -10.73 17.53 -12.18
C MET A 419 -11.31 18.56 -13.15
N ASN A 420 -11.12 19.86 -12.86
CA ASN A 420 -11.55 20.93 -13.75
C ASN A 420 -10.84 20.90 -15.11
N ASP A 421 -9.54 20.58 -15.15
CA ASP A 421 -8.83 20.38 -16.41
C ASP A 421 -9.45 19.26 -17.26
N LEU A 422 -9.82 18.13 -16.64
CA LEU A 422 -10.49 17.04 -17.35
C LEU A 422 -11.81 17.48 -17.97
N ILE A 423 -12.61 18.28 -17.25
CA ILE A 423 -13.86 18.85 -17.77
C ILE A 423 -13.58 19.82 -18.92
N ASN A 424 -12.58 20.69 -18.78
CA ASN A 424 -12.20 21.68 -19.81
C ASN A 424 -11.72 20.99 -21.11
N ASP A 425 -11.12 19.81 -21.02
CA ASP A 425 -10.76 18.97 -22.17
C ASP A 425 -11.98 18.26 -22.81
N GLY A 426 -13.19 18.47 -22.28
CA GLY A 426 -14.44 17.91 -22.80
C GLY A 426 -14.76 16.50 -22.29
N ASN A 427 -14.28 16.15 -21.09
CA ASN A 427 -14.57 14.86 -20.45
C ASN A 427 -15.69 14.98 -19.41
N SER A 428 -16.11 13.84 -18.87
CA SER A 428 -17.01 13.76 -17.71
C SER A 428 -16.28 13.10 -16.55
N VAL A 429 -16.51 13.56 -15.32
CA VAL A 429 -15.84 13.03 -14.13
C VAL A 429 -16.90 12.51 -13.15
N VAL A 430 -16.78 11.25 -12.75
CA VAL A 430 -17.55 10.66 -11.65
C VAL A 430 -16.58 10.37 -10.52
N LEU A 431 -16.84 10.95 -9.36
CA LEU A 431 -16.00 10.90 -8.18
C LEU A 431 -16.75 10.12 -7.08
N VAL A 432 -16.16 9.07 -6.53
CA VAL A 432 -16.63 8.47 -5.27
C VAL A 432 -15.80 9.06 -4.15
N ASP A 433 -16.42 9.75 -3.19
CA ASP A 433 -15.69 10.33 -2.06
C ASP A 433 -16.59 10.57 -0.84
N HIS A 434 -15.95 10.95 0.25
CA HIS A 434 -16.52 11.20 1.56
C HIS A 434 -16.08 12.55 2.15
N ASP A 435 -15.01 13.15 1.64
CA ASP A 435 -14.50 14.44 2.13
C ASP A 435 -15.41 15.58 1.65
N ALA A 436 -15.95 16.37 2.59
CA ALA A 436 -16.88 17.44 2.27
C ALA A 436 -16.26 18.53 1.36
N GLN A 437 -14.95 18.79 1.45
CA GLN A 437 -14.29 19.83 0.64
C GLN A 437 -14.21 19.43 -0.83
N ILE A 438 -13.95 18.15 -1.14
CA ILE A 438 -13.95 17.69 -2.53
C ILE A 438 -15.36 17.50 -3.06
N LEU A 439 -16.29 17.02 -2.23
CA LEU A 439 -17.70 16.89 -2.61
C LEU A 439 -18.31 18.26 -2.96
N ASN A 440 -17.93 19.31 -2.23
CA ASN A 440 -18.33 20.70 -2.51
C ASN A 440 -17.83 21.27 -3.86
N ALA A 441 -16.94 20.57 -4.56
CA ALA A 441 -16.49 20.94 -5.89
C ALA A 441 -17.30 20.29 -7.03
N ALA A 442 -18.24 19.40 -6.72
CA ALA A 442 -19.06 18.74 -7.73
C ALA A 442 -20.19 19.64 -8.24
N ASP A 443 -20.64 19.39 -9.47
CA ASP A 443 -21.80 20.07 -10.07
C ASP A 443 -23.12 19.34 -9.78
N TRP A 444 -23.02 18.04 -9.52
CA TRP A 444 -24.14 17.14 -9.25
C TRP A 444 -23.70 16.08 -8.25
N MET A 445 -24.65 15.58 -7.47
CA MET A 445 -24.36 14.58 -6.45
C MET A 445 -25.45 13.51 -6.39
N ILE A 446 -25.00 12.28 -6.16
CA ILE A 446 -25.83 11.10 -5.95
C ILE A 446 -25.42 10.49 -4.60
N GLU A 447 -26.33 10.50 -3.65
CA GLU A 447 -26.10 9.90 -2.34
C GLU A 447 -26.70 8.50 -2.26
N MET A 448 -25.86 7.51 -1.95
CA MET A 448 -26.22 6.11 -1.81
C MET A 448 -26.43 5.75 -0.33
N GLY A 449 -27.50 5.03 -0.02
CA GLY A 449 -27.81 4.68 1.36
C GLY A 449 -29.19 4.04 1.50
N PRO A 450 -29.92 4.28 2.60
CA PRO A 450 -29.54 5.07 3.78
C PRO A 450 -28.67 4.30 4.80
N LYS A 451 -28.48 3.00 4.60
CA LYS A 451 -27.63 2.14 5.45
C LYS A 451 -26.53 1.46 4.63
N ALA A 452 -25.64 0.77 5.31
CA ALA A 452 -24.65 -0.12 4.71
C ALA A 452 -25.23 -1.50 4.36
N GLY A 453 -24.57 -2.25 3.47
CA GLY A 453 -24.87 -3.65 3.17
C GLY A 453 -26.28 -3.87 2.63
N ALA A 454 -26.99 -4.88 3.16
CA ALA A 454 -28.36 -5.21 2.75
C ALA A 454 -29.37 -4.08 3.02
N GLY A 455 -29.07 -3.19 3.97
CA GLY A 455 -29.88 -2.00 4.26
C GLY A 455 -29.66 -0.84 3.28
N GLY A 456 -28.59 -0.88 2.49
CA GLY A 456 -28.25 0.14 1.49
C GLY A 456 -28.83 -0.13 0.11
N GLY A 457 -28.10 0.29 -0.92
CA GLY A 457 -28.38 -0.02 -2.32
C GLY A 457 -29.47 0.84 -2.95
N THR A 458 -29.88 1.93 -2.30
CA THR A 458 -30.87 2.88 -2.82
C THR A 458 -30.29 4.28 -2.92
N VAL A 459 -30.83 5.07 -3.83
CA VAL A 459 -30.52 6.50 -3.92
C VAL A 459 -31.33 7.22 -2.84
N VAL A 460 -30.62 7.90 -1.93
CA VAL A 460 -31.21 8.67 -0.83
C VAL A 460 -31.61 10.05 -1.31
N ALA A 461 -30.68 10.71 -2.00
CA ALA A 461 -30.84 12.03 -2.58
C ALA A 461 -30.03 12.11 -3.89
N GLU A 462 -30.51 12.88 -4.84
CA GLU A 462 -29.87 13.11 -6.14
C GLU A 462 -30.20 14.52 -6.61
N GLY A 463 -29.20 15.30 -7.01
CA GLY A 463 -29.40 16.69 -7.39
C GLY A 463 -28.15 17.56 -7.41
N PRO A 464 -28.30 18.87 -7.65
CA PRO A 464 -27.25 19.84 -7.37
C PRO A 464 -27.00 19.91 -5.85
N LEU A 465 -25.81 20.35 -5.44
CA LEU A 465 -25.38 20.34 -4.03
C LEU A 465 -26.33 21.08 -3.10
N GLU A 466 -26.83 22.24 -3.52
CA GLU A 466 -27.80 23.05 -2.76
C GLU A 466 -29.06 22.25 -2.41
N ALA A 467 -29.49 21.35 -3.29
CA ALA A 467 -30.64 20.48 -3.05
C ALA A 467 -30.31 19.34 -2.09
N ILE A 468 -29.09 18.79 -2.16
CA ILE A 468 -28.62 17.75 -1.23
C ILE A 468 -28.47 18.31 0.19
N GLU A 469 -27.88 19.50 0.34
CA GLU A 469 -27.75 20.19 1.63
C GLU A 469 -29.09 20.46 2.30
N ALA A 470 -30.11 20.82 1.50
CA ALA A 470 -31.45 21.08 1.99
C ALA A 470 -32.31 19.82 2.22
N ASP A 471 -31.90 18.65 1.73
CA ASP A 471 -32.68 17.42 1.85
C ASP A 471 -32.50 16.79 3.25
N PRO A 472 -33.56 16.72 4.09
CA PRO A 472 -33.47 16.14 5.42
C PRO A 472 -33.19 14.62 5.41
N LYS A 473 -33.32 13.94 4.27
CA LYS A 473 -32.95 12.53 4.12
C LYS A 473 -31.46 12.35 3.89
N SER A 474 -30.77 13.39 3.44
CA SER A 474 -29.34 13.34 3.16
C SER A 474 -28.55 13.13 4.44
N LEU A 475 -27.65 12.14 4.44
CA LEU A 475 -26.77 11.87 5.57
C LEU A 475 -25.49 12.71 5.49
N ILE A 476 -25.06 13.03 4.27
CA ILE A 476 -23.88 13.85 4.01
C ILE A 476 -24.19 15.35 3.96
N GLY A 477 -25.40 15.75 3.59
CA GLY A 477 -25.85 17.14 3.45
C GLY A 477 -25.47 18.05 4.62
N PRO A 478 -25.65 17.64 5.89
CA PRO A 478 -25.25 18.46 7.02
C PRO A 478 -23.72 18.74 7.07
N PHE A 479 -22.89 17.79 6.65
CA PHE A 479 -21.44 17.95 6.62
C PHE A 479 -20.98 18.85 5.46
N LEU A 480 -21.70 18.85 4.33
CA LEU A 480 -21.46 19.79 3.23
C LEU A 480 -21.69 21.23 3.68
N SER A 481 -22.73 21.45 4.49
CA SER A 481 -23.04 22.75 5.13
C SER A 481 -22.07 23.17 6.25
N GLY A 482 -21.05 22.36 6.54
CA GLY A 482 -20.01 22.66 7.52
C GLY A 482 -20.26 22.13 8.93
N GLN A 483 -21.20 21.19 9.13
CA GLN A 483 -21.36 20.53 10.43
C GLN A 483 -20.06 19.79 10.80
N THR A 484 -19.54 20.06 11.99
CA THR A 484 -18.36 19.38 12.55
C THR A 484 -18.76 18.28 13.54
N ILE A 485 -17.95 17.23 13.63
CA ILE A 485 -18.18 16.15 14.60
C ILE A 485 -17.50 16.48 15.93
N ARG A 486 -18.25 16.44 17.02
CA ARG A 486 -17.70 16.43 18.39
C ARG A 486 -18.34 15.30 19.17
N SER A 487 -17.63 14.19 19.28
CA SER A 487 -18.14 12.93 19.83
C SER A 487 -17.39 12.44 21.06
N ARG A 488 -16.35 13.16 21.49
CA ARG A 488 -15.56 12.86 22.69
C ARG A 488 -15.48 14.05 23.62
N GLU A 489 -15.39 13.77 24.91
CA GLU A 489 -14.97 14.76 25.91
C GLU A 489 -13.44 14.86 25.86
N VAL A 490 -12.94 16.07 25.62
CA VAL A 490 -11.51 16.35 25.49
C VAL A 490 -10.95 16.73 26.86
N THR A 491 -9.82 16.13 27.23
CA THR A 491 -9.17 16.37 28.51
C THR A 491 -8.64 17.81 28.59
N PRO A 492 -8.91 18.55 29.68
CA PRO A 492 -8.32 19.87 29.90
C PRO A 492 -6.78 19.83 29.92
N LYS A 493 -6.15 20.93 29.49
CA LYS A 493 -4.68 21.02 29.34
C LYS A 493 -3.95 20.76 30.66
N GLU A 494 -4.56 21.13 31.78
CA GLU A 494 -4.01 20.98 33.13
C GLU A 494 -3.87 19.50 33.53
N HIS A 495 -4.74 18.64 33.03
CA HIS A 495 -4.83 17.21 33.36
C HIS A 495 -4.26 16.28 32.26
N MET A 496 -3.54 16.86 31.30
CA MET A 496 -3.10 16.14 30.10
C MET A 496 -2.10 15.03 30.41
N PHE A 497 -1.19 15.27 31.36
CA PHE A 497 -0.08 14.36 31.68
C PHE A 497 -0.23 13.64 33.04
N ASP A 498 -1.40 13.71 33.68
CA ASP A 498 -1.65 13.14 35.02
C ASP A 498 -1.42 11.63 35.08
N LEU A 499 -1.68 10.92 33.98
CA LEU A 499 -1.52 9.47 33.86
C LEU A 499 -0.10 9.06 33.41
N GLY A 500 0.82 10.03 33.32
CA GLY A 500 2.20 9.87 32.90
C GLY A 500 2.46 10.24 31.44
N VAL A 501 3.71 10.08 31.02
CA VAL A 501 4.20 10.52 29.70
C VAL A 501 5.06 9.45 29.05
N ILE A 502 4.91 9.29 27.74
CA ILE A 502 5.87 8.58 26.88
C ILE A 502 6.75 9.66 26.26
N SER A 503 8.07 9.55 26.43
CA SER A 503 9.04 10.48 25.84
C SER A 503 10.04 9.74 24.97
N MET A 504 10.42 10.33 23.84
CA MET A 504 11.41 9.77 22.94
C MET A 504 12.26 10.88 22.34
N GLU A 505 13.56 10.62 22.24
CA GLU A 505 14.51 11.48 21.52
C GLU A 505 15.15 10.70 20.38
N THR A 506 15.25 11.34 19.22
CA THR A 506 15.83 10.74 18.01
C THR A 506 17.00 11.56 17.48
N ASP A 507 17.90 10.89 16.77
CA ASP A 507 18.79 11.49 15.78
C ASP A 507 18.06 11.69 14.44
N ARG A 508 18.78 12.27 13.48
CA ARG A 508 18.30 12.43 12.11
C ARG A 508 18.07 11.05 11.47
N ILE A 509 16.90 10.90 10.83
CA ILE A 509 16.55 9.74 10.00
C ILE A 509 15.83 10.23 8.75
N HIS A 510 16.23 9.75 7.57
CA HIS A 510 15.74 10.24 6.28
C HIS A 510 15.81 11.78 6.19
N THR A 511 14.68 12.45 5.94
CA THR A 511 14.54 13.92 5.95
C THR A 511 14.10 14.48 7.31
N VAL A 512 13.88 13.62 8.31
CA VAL A 512 13.43 14.01 9.66
C VAL A 512 14.62 14.46 10.50
N HIS A 513 14.55 15.69 11.02
CA HIS A 513 15.54 16.26 11.92
C HIS A 513 15.54 15.53 13.28
N PRO A 514 16.54 15.71 14.15
CA PRO A 514 16.45 15.22 15.53
C PRO A 514 15.18 15.75 16.20
N LEU A 515 14.36 14.85 16.75
CA LEU A 515 13.09 15.19 17.40
C LEU A 515 13.16 14.84 18.89
N SER A 516 12.45 15.65 19.69
CA SER A 516 12.10 15.32 21.07
C SER A 516 10.57 15.36 21.16
N VAL A 517 9.96 14.22 21.48
CA VAL A 517 8.51 14.07 21.49
C VAL A 517 8.02 13.63 22.86
N ARG A 518 6.88 14.19 23.28
CA ARG A 518 6.18 13.84 24.52
C ARG A 518 4.72 13.50 24.19
N ILE A 519 4.27 12.34 24.62
CA ILE A 519 2.94 11.79 24.35
C ILE A 519 2.26 11.49 25.69
N PRO A 520 1.08 12.07 25.99
CA PRO A 520 0.37 11.79 27.23
C PRO A 520 -0.20 10.37 27.24
N LYS A 521 -0.01 9.65 28.36
CA LYS A 521 -0.57 8.30 28.56
C LYS A 521 -2.08 8.37 28.80
N GLY A 522 -2.82 7.37 28.33
CA GLY A 522 -4.27 7.26 28.58
C GLY A 522 -5.10 8.36 27.92
N ARG A 523 -4.62 8.91 26.80
CA ARG A 523 -5.25 9.99 26.02
C ARG A 523 -5.22 9.67 24.52
N LEU A 524 -6.00 10.40 23.72
CA LEU A 524 -5.91 10.38 22.27
C LEU A 524 -4.88 11.41 21.79
N THR A 525 -3.77 10.94 21.24
CA THR A 525 -2.78 11.78 20.58
C THR A 525 -2.88 11.65 19.07
N VAL A 526 -3.09 12.76 18.36
CA VAL A 526 -3.13 12.79 16.90
C VAL A 526 -1.83 13.38 16.36
N VAL A 527 -1.18 12.65 15.45
CA VAL A 527 0.03 13.07 14.74
C VAL A 527 -0.36 13.50 13.34
N THR A 528 -0.16 14.77 13.02
CA THR A 528 -0.67 15.39 11.79
C THR A 528 0.41 16.23 11.10
N GLY A 529 0.04 16.92 10.02
CA GLY A 529 0.93 17.70 9.17
C GLY A 529 1.02 17.17 7.75
N VAL A 530 1.59 17.94 6.81
CA VAL A 530 1.54 17.67 5.36
C VAL A 530 2.15 16.31 4.93
N SER A 531 1.76 15.81 3.75
CA SER A 531 2.36 14.59 3.20
C SER A 531 3.88 14.75 3.05
N GLY A 532 4.63 13.73 3.48
CA GLY A 532 6.10 13.78 3.50
C GLY A 532 6.72 14.56 4.67
N SER A 533 5.95 15.07 5.63
CA SER A 533 6.50 15.83 6.79
C SER A 533 7.26 14.97 7.81
N GLY A 534 7.16 13.64 7.73
CA GLY A 534 7.85 12.70 8.63
C GLY A 534 6.97 11.97 9.64
N LYS A 535 5.63 12.07 9.54
CA LYS A 535 4.68 11.42 10.48
C LYS A 535 4.93 9.92 10.68
N SER A 536 4.95 9.17 9.57
CA SER A 536 5.19 7.73 9.58
C SER A 536 6.59 7.40 10.08
N THR A 537 7.59 8.20 9.75
CA THR A 537 8.95 8.00 10.27
C THR A 537 9.00 8.20 11.78
N LEU A 538 8.40 9.26 12.32
CA LEU A 538 8.32 9.51 13.77
C LEU A 538 7.64 8.35 14.52
N ILE A 539 6.53 7.84 14.00
CA ILE A 539 5.70 6.88 14.74
C ILE A 539 6.01 5.42 14.38
N LEU A 540 5.99 5.07 13.09
CA LEU A 540 6.11 3.69 12.62
C LEU A 540 7.55 3.22 12.50
N GLU A 541 8.51 4.11 12.21
CA GLU A 541 9.94 3.75 12.08
C GLU A 541 10.76 4.05 13.34
N SER A 542 10.34 5.01 14.16
CA SER A 542 11.02 5.37 15.41
C SER A 542 10.28 4.89 16.66
N LEU A 543 9.08 5.42 16.96
CA LEU A 543 8.38 5.15 18.23
C LEU A 543 8.01 3.68 18.43
N VAL A 544 7.31 3.08 17.46
CA VAL A 544 6.85 1.69 17.56
C VAL A 544 8.03 0.72 17.69
N PRO A 545 9.07 0.77 16.83
CA PRO A 545 10.24 -0.09 16.98
C PRO A 545 11.00 0.16 18.29
N ALA A 546 11.12 1.40 18.75
CA ALA A 546 11.79 1.71 20.00
C ALA A 546 11.06 1.11 21.22
N LEU A 547 9.72 1.23 21.27
CA LEU A 547 8.93 0.61 22.32
C LEU A 547 9.03 -0.92 22.28
N LEU A 548 8.93 -1.54 21.10
CA LEU A 548 9.08 -2.99 20.95
C LEU A 548 10.48 -3.47 21.36
N SER A 549 11.55 -2.76 21.00
CA SER A 549 12.91 -3.07 21.43
C SER A 549 13.05 -2.99 22.96
N LYS A 550 12.50 -1.94 23.58
CA LYS A 550 12.52 -1.76 25.04
C LYS A 550 11.78 -2.91 25.76
N LEU A 551 10.61 -3.30 25.26
CA LEU A 551 9.82 -4.42 25.80
C LEU A 551 10.54 -5.76 25.66
N ALA A 552 11.27 -5.96 24.56
CA ALA A 552 12.02 -7.18 24.29
C ALA A 552 13.42 -7.23 24.95
N GLY A 553 13.85 -6.17 25.65
CA GLY A 553 15.21 -6.05 26.19
C GLY A 553 16.29 -6.00 25.10
N LYS A 554 15.95 -5.55 23.90
CA LYS A 554 16.84 -5.44 22.72
C LYS A 554 17.43 -4.03 22.60
N PRO A 555 18.56 -3.86 21.90
CA PRO A 555 19.07 -2.53 21.60
C PRO A 555 18.04 -1.69 20.84
N LEU A 556 18.02 -0.39 21.14
CA LEU A 556 17.16 0.57 20.46
C LEU A 556 17.58 0.69 18.98
N PRO A 557 16.65 1.08 18.09
CA PRO A 557 17.01 1.46 16.73
C PRO A 557 18.14 2.51 16.74
N ALA A 558 19.08 2.41 15.80
CA ALA A 558 20.31 3.22 15.83
C ALA A 558 20.08 4.74 15.85
N HIS A 559 18.94 5.21 15.33
CA HIS A 559 18.56 6.61 15.29
C HIS A 559 17.75 7.06 16.52
N VAL A 560 17.49 6.19 17.50
CA VAL A 560 16.74 6.53 18.72
C VAL A 560 17.73 6.65 19.88
N LYS A 561 17.85 7.85 20.45
CA LYS A 561 18.78 8.14 21.56
C LYS A 561 18.26 7.59 22.88
N SER A 562 17.00 7.86 23.15
CA SER A 562 16.36 7.51 24.41
C SER A 562 14.86 7.31 24.19
N ILE A 563 14.29 6.40 24.97
CA ILE A 563 12.84 6.24 25.05
C ILE A 563 12.44 5.91 26.48
N ASP A 564 11.58 6.76 27.06
CA ASP A 564 10.96 6.53 28.34
C ASP A 564 9.45 6.31 28.20
N ALA A 565 8.96 5.24 28.83
CA ALA A 565 7.59 4.76 28.66
C ALA A 565 7.22 3.88 29.88
N PRO A 566 7.07 4.49 31.07
CA PRO A 566 6.78 3.75 32.29
C PRO A 566 5.46 2.99 32.17
N ASP A 567 5.41 1.78 32.74
CA ASP A 567 4.23 0.90 32.82
C ASP A 567 3.61 0.45 31.49
N ILE A 568 4.25 0.71 30.35
CA ILE A 568 3.84 0.17 29.06
C ILE A 568 4.43 -1.24 28.91
N ARG A 569 3.58 -2.22 28.57
CA ARG A 569 3.97 -3.63 28.38
C ARG A 569 3.60 -4.19 27.01
N GLN A 570 2.74 -3.50 26.27
CA GLN A 570 2.28 -3.93 24.97
C GLN A 570 2.10 -2.75 24.01
N VAL A 571 2.49 -2.97 22.75
CA VAL A 571 2.28 -2.03 21.65
C VAL A 571 1.52 -2.76 20.55
N LYS A 572 0.46 -2.13 20.06
CA LYS A 572 -0.45 -2.68 19.05
C LYS A 572 -0.49 -1.72 17.87
N LEU A 573 0.14 -2.10 16.77
CA LEU A 573 0.07 -1.37 15.51
C LEU A 573 -1.15 -1.84 14.70
N ILE A 574 -2.02 -0.91 14.33
CA ILE A 574 -3.21 -1.11 13.54
C ILE A 574 -3.09 -0.24 12.28
N ASP A 575 -2.66 -0.84 11.19
CA ASP A 575 -2.39 -0.17 9.92
C ASP A 575 -3.41 -0.59 8.83
N ALA A 576 -3.46 0.18 7.75
CA ALA A 576 -4.31 -0.11 6.58
C ALA A 576 -3.77 -1.28 5.71
N SER A 577 -2.68 -1.94 6.12
CA SER A 577 -2.14 -3.08 5.37
C SER A 577 -3.20 -4.19 5.27
N PRO A 578 -3.33 -4.83 4.09
CA PRO A 578 -4.27 -5.93 3.92
C PRO A 578 -4.00 -7.01 4.99
N ILE A 579 -5.05 -7.45 5.67
CA ILE A 579 -4.96 -8.51 6.70
C ILE A 579 -4.29 -9.76 6.12
N GLY A 580 -4.53 -10.03 4.84
CA GLY A 580 -3.80 -11.03 4.07
C GLY A 580 -3.95 -10.77 2.58
N ILE A 581 -3.01 -11.28 1.79
CA ILE A 581 -3.08 -11.32 0.32
C ILE A 581 -3.93 -12.53 -0.14
N ASN A 582 -4.20 -13.47 0.78
CA ASN A 582 -4.85 -14.73 0.45
C ASN A 582 -6.38 -14.60 0.47
N VAL A 583 -7.02 -14.78 -0.69
CA VAL A 583 -8.48 -14.84 -0.88
C VAL A 583 -9.19 -15.93 -0.07
N ARG A 584 -8.43 -16.86 0.53
CA ARG A 584 -8.94 -17.83 1.52
C ARG A 584 -9.17 -17.26 2.91
N SER A 585 -8.55 -16.13 3.25
CA SER A 585 -8.81 -15.42 4.49
C SER A 585 -10.08 -14.59 4.33
N THR A 586 -11.10 -14.89 5.15
CA THR A 586 -12.38 -14.18 5.21
C THR A 586 -12.59 -13.50 6.57
N VAL A 587 -13.59 -12.62 6.64
CA VAL A 587 -14.05 -12.00 7.90
C VAL A 587 -14.27 -13.05 8.99
N ALA A 588 -14.97 -14.15 8.66
CA ALA A 588 -15.26 -15.21 9.61
C ALA A 588 -14.03 -15.99 10.08
N THR A 589 -13.07 -16.28 9.21
CA THR A 589 -11.83 -16.96 9.63
C THR A 589 -10.96 -16.06 10.49
N TYR A 590 -10.88 -14.77 10.17
CA TYR A 590 -10.05 -13.83 10.90
C TYR A 590 -10.61 -13.57 12.31
N ALA A 591 -11.92 -13.35 12.42
CA ALA A 591 -12.61 -13.22 13.71
C ALA A 591 -12.76 -14.56 14.46
N ASN A 592 -12.21 -15.65 13.92
CA ASN A 592 -12.31 -17.01 14.45
C ASN A 592 -13.76 -17.52 14.58
N VAL A 593 -14.73 -16.87 13.94
CA VAL A 593 -16.15 -17.27 13.92
C VAL A 593 -16.30 -18.59 13.17
N HIS A 594 -15.57 -18.76 12.07
CA HIS A 594 -15.63 -19.95 11.23
C HIS A 594 -15.29 -21.24 11.99
N ASP A 595 -14.24 -21.23 12.81
CA ASP A 595 -13.83 -22.41 13.57
C ASP A 595 -14.89 -22.85 14.58
N GLU A 596 -15.58 -21.90 15.21
CA GLU A 596 -16.67 -22.21 16.14
C GLU A 596 -17.89 -22.73 15.39
N LEU A 597 -18.25 -22.12 14.25
CA LEU A 597 -19.31 -22.63 13.39
C LEU A 597 -19.02 -24.06 12.93
N ARG A 598 -17.79 -24.37 12.49
CA ARG A 598 -17.39 -25.74 12.10
C ARG A 598 -17.59 -26.76 13.22
N LYS A 599 -17.28 -26.39 14.47
CA LYS A 599 -17.51 -27.25 15.65
C LYS A 599 -18.99 -27.46 15.92
N VAL A 600 -19.81 -26.42 15.77
CA VAL A 600 -21.27 -26.49 15.96
C VAL A 600 -21.90 -27.40 14.90
N PHE A 601 -21.61 -27.17 13.61
CA PHE A 601 -22.16 -27.95 12.51
C PHE A 601 -21.77 -29.42 12.57
N ALA A 602 -20.54 -29.75 12.97
CA ALA A 602 -20.11 -31.13 13.17
C ALA A 602 -20.81 -31.87 14.31
N ARG A 603 -21.51 -31.17 15.22
CA ARG A 603 -22.26 -31.77 16.33
C ARG A 603 -23.74 -32.04 16.01
N THR A 604 -24.24 -31.54 14.88
CA THR A 604 -25.61 -31.75 14.41
C THR A 604 -25.89 -33.22 14.11
N GLU A 605 -27.16 -33.63 14.16
CA GLU A 605 -27.57 -35.00 13.87
C GLU A 605 -27.29 -35.38 12.41
N ASP A 606 -27.59 -34.49 11.46
CA ASP A 606 -27.33 -34.67 10.03
C ASP A 606 -25.84 -34.92 9.76
N ALA A 607 -24.94 -34.13 10.37
CA ALA A 607 -23.50 -34.29 10.19
C ALA A 607 -22.99 -35.62 10.78
N LYS A 608 -23.53 -36.05 11.92
CA LYS A 608 -23.19 -37.34 12.53
C LYS A 608 -23.66 -38.51 11.67
N ALA A 609 -24.87 -38.44 11.12
CA ALA A 609 -25.41 -39.47 10.22
C ALA A 609 -24.57 -39.60 8.94
N LEU A 610 -24.05 -38.48 8.41
CA LEU A 610 -23.18 -38.44 7.22
C LEU A 610 -21.69 -38.71 7.53
N GLY A 611 -21.32 -38.89 8.80
CA GLY A 611 -19.94 -39.17 9.21
C GLY A 611 -18.98 -37.99 9.02
N TRP A 612 -19.49 -36.75 9.07
CA TRP A 612 -18.69 -35.54 8.85
C TRP A 612 -18.17 -34.94 10.17
N LYS A 613 -16.91 -34.53 10.16
CA LYS A 613 -16.20 -33.92 11.30
C LYS A 613 -15.99 -32.42 11.06
N SER A 614 -15.58 -31.68 12.09
CA SER A 614 -15.33 -30.22 12.00
C SER A 614 -14.32 -29.83 10.91
N ASN A 615 -13.33 -30.69 10.62
CA ASN A 615 -12.37 -30.45 9.54
C ASN A 615 -13.00 -30.55 8.15
N ASP A 616 -14.08 -31.33 7.98
CA ASP A 616 -14.75 -31.49 6.69
C ASP A 616 -15.43 -30.19 6.24
N PHE A 617 -15.96 -29.41 7.18
CA PHE A 617 -16.60 -28.10 6.96
C PHE A 617 -15.63 -26.94 6.72
N SER A 618 -14.32 -27.20 6.66
CA SER A 618 -13.31 -26.20 6.29
C SER A 618 -13.28 -26.01 4.76
N TYR A 619 -13.54 -24.80 4.26
CA TYR A 619 -13.32 -24.54 2.83
C TYR A 619 -11.83 -24.45 2.46
N ASN A 620 -10.91 -24.36 3.43
CA ASN A 620 -9.47 -24.29 3.18
C ASN A 620 -8.82 -25.64 2.97
N THR A 621 -9.28 -26.64 3.73
CA THR A 621 -8.62 -27.95 3.86
C THR A 621 -9.61 -29.12 3.90
N GLY A 622 -10.90 -28.84 4.11
CA GLY A 622 -11.94 -29.85 4.24
C GLY A 622 -12.40 -30.41 2.90
N LYS A 623 -13.09 -31.56 2.98
CA LYS A 623 -13.62 -32.27 1.81
C LYS A 623 -14.92 -31.68 1.25
N LEU A 624 -15.62 -30.83 2.03
CA LEU A 624 -16.88 -30.19 1.62
C LEU A 624 -16.65 -28.86 0.87
N ARG A 625 -15.41 -28.51 0.55
CA ARG A 625 -15.11 -27.31 -0.24
C ARG A 625 -15.46 -27.53 -1.72
N CYS A 626 -15.77 -26.45 -2.42
CA CYS A 626 -16.06 -26.53 -3.85
C CYS A 626 -14.81 -27.00 -4.63
N PRO A 627 -14.92 -28.04 -5.48
CA PRO A 627 -13.77 -28.58 -6.22
C PRO A 627 -13.30 -27.68 -7.37
N VAL A 628 -14.18 -26.84 -7.92
CA VAL A 628 -13.86 -25.97 -9.07
C VAL A 628 -12.98 -24.80 -8.67
N CYS A 629 -13.34 -24.10 -7.59
CA CYS A 629 -12.55 -22.97 -7.07
C CYS A 629 -11.60 -23.36 -5.92
N ASP A 630 -11.54 -24.65 -5.56
CA ASP A 630 -10.78 -25.16 -4.42
C ASP A 630 -11.00 -24.33 -3.13
N GLY A 631 -12.25 -23.92 -2.89
CA GLY A 631 -12.68 -23.14 -1.72
C GLY A 631 -12.38 -21.63 -1.73
N THR A 632 -11.88 -21.06 -2.83
CA THR A 632 -11.67 -19.60 -2.94
C THR A 632 -12.96 -18.83 -3.20
N GLY A 633 -13.97 -19.48 -3.78
CA GLY A 633 -15.25 -18.86 -4.17
C GLY A 633 -15.18 -18.06 -5.49
N ILE A 634 -13.98 -17.81 -6.01
CA ILE A 634 -13.73 -17.04 -7.23
C ILE A 634 -12.86 -17.84 -8.20
N VAL A 635 -12.96 -17.51 -9.48
CA VAL A 635 -12.06 -18.00 -10.53
C VAL A 635 -11.39 -16.79 -11.15
N SER A 636 -10.06 -16.77 -11.15
CA SER A 636 -9.28 -15.69 -11.77
C SER A 636 -9.07 -16.00 -13.24
N LEU A 637 -9.49 -15.08 -14.11
CA LEU A 637 -9.34 -15.18 -15.54
C LEU A 637 -8.16 -14.30 -15.96
N ASP A 638 -7.11 -14.92 -16.51
CA ASP A 638 -6.01 -14.20 -17.15
C ASP A 638 -6.55 -13.48 -18.39
N VAL A 639 -6.42 -12.15 -18.42
CA VAL A 639 -6.90 -11.32 -19.53
C VAL A 639 -5.71 -10.59 -20.14
N GLN A 640 -5.30 -10.97 -21.35
CA GLN A 640 -4.21 -10.25 -22.02
C GLN A 640 -4.58 -8.77 -22.21
N PHE A 641 -3.66 -7.87 -21.84
CA PHE A 641 -3.76 -6.41 -21.92
C PHE A 641 -4.70 -5.74 -20.91
N LEU A 642 -5.34 -6.50 -20.02
CA LEU A 642 -6.13 -5.98 -18.90
C LEU A 642 -5.63 -6.60 -17.58
N PRO A 643 -5.92 -5.99 -16.43
CA PRO A 643 -5.74 -6.67 -15.15
C PRO A 643 -6.57 -7.95 -15.10
N ASP A 644 -6.08 -8.99 -14.43
CA ASP A 644 -6.81 -10.23 -14.18
C ASP A 644 -8.19 -9.92 -13.60
N VAL A 645 -9.20 -10.63 -14.09
CA VAL A 645 -10.59 -10.44 -13.67
C VAL A 645 -11.01 -11.64 -12.84
N ASP A 646 -11.32 -11.38 -11.57
CA ASP A 646 -11.90 -12.37 -10.68
C ASP A 646 -13.42 -12.40 -10.86
N VAL A 647 -13.95 -13.58 -11.19
CA VAL A 647 -15.40 -13.80 -11.31
C VAL A 647 -15.89 -14.77 -10.21
N PRO A 648 -17.13 -14.62 -9.72
CA PRO A 648 -17.72 -15.62 -8.84
C PRO A 648 -17.68 -17.01 -9.49
N CYS A 649 -17.27 -18.02 -8.72
CA CYS A 649 -17.17 -19.38 -9.22
C CYS A 649 -18.53 -19.85 -9.75
N PRO A 650 -18.63 -20.36 -10.99
CA PRO A 650 -19.92 -20.73 -11.59
C PRO A 650 -20.59 -21.90 -10.88
N GLU A 651 -19.80 -22.80 -10.29
CA GLU A 651 -20.28 -24.00 -9.59
C GLU A 651 -20.91 -23.66 -8.24
N CYS A 652 -20.17 -22.96 -7.37
CA CYS A 652 -20.61 -22.67 -6.01
C CYS A 652 -21.25 -21.28 -5.86
N ARG A 653 -21.25 -20.47 -6.93
CA ARG A 653 -21.73 -19.07 -6.96
C ARG A 653 -21.15 -18.22 -5.83
N GLY A 654 -19.87 -18.39 -5.53
CA GLY A 654 -19.19 -17.66 -4.46
C GLY A 654 -19.28 -18.28 -3.07
N SER A 655 -20.11 -19.31 -2.85
CA SER A 655 -20.30 -19.91 -1.52
C SER A 655 -19.07 -20.64 -0.96
N ARG A 656 -18.09 -20.99 -1.79
CA ARG A 656 -16.86 -21.76 -1.45
C ARG A 656 -17.09 -23.23 -1.10
N TYR A 657 -18.34 -23.66 -1.00
CA TYR A 657 -18.73 -24.99 -0.55
C TYR A 657 -19.30 -25.84 -1.69
N ALA A 658 -19.19 -27.16 -1.56
CA ALA A 658 -19.89 -28.11 -2.41
C ALA A 658 -21.38 -28.17 -2.00
N ALA A 659 -22.25 -28.52 -2.95
CA ALA A 659 -23.71 -28.56 -2.75
C ALA A 659 -24.14 -29.44 -1.57
N ASP A 660 -23.41 -30.52 -1.28
CA ASP A 660 -23.67 -31.43 -0.17
C ASP A 660 -23.64 -30.75 1.21
N THR A 661 -22.90 -29.64 1.35
CA THR A 661 -22.82 -28.88 2.61
C THR A 661 -24.18 -28.29 3.01
N MET A 662 -25.07 -28.03 2.03
CA MET A 662 -26.42 -27.49 2.27
C MET A 662 -27.35 -28.48 2.98
N LYS A 663 -27.02 -29.77 2.98
CA LYS A 663 -27.82 -30.84 3.60
C LYS A 663 -27.80 -30.80 5.13
N VAL A 664 -26.77 -30.20 5.73
CA VAL A 664 -26.62 -30.11 7.18
C VAL A 664 -27.10 -28.75 7.65
N LYS A 665 -28.11 -28.73 8.52
CA LYS A 665 -28.67 -27.49 9.07
C LYS A 665 -28.53 -27.41 10.59
N HIS A 666 -28.23 -26.23 11.08
CA HIS A 666 -28.33 -25.87 12.49
C HIS A 666 -29.60 -25.06 12.71
N ARG A 667 -30.32 -25.30 13.80
CA ARG A 667 -31.54 -24.56 14.14
C ARG A 667 -31.26 -23.49 15.20
N ASN A 668 -31.72 -22.27 14.96
CA ASN A 668 -31.67 -21.18 15.94
C ASN A 668 -32.71 -21.38 17.05
N ARG A 669 -32.78 -20.45 18.01
CA ARG A 669 -33.79 -20.47 19.09
C ARG A 669 -35.24 -20.38 18.60
N GLU A 670 -35.48 -19.74 17.46
CA GLU A 670 -36.79 -19.64 16.81
C GLU A 670 -37.12 -20.88 15.95
N ASN A 671 -36.28 -21.92 16.02
CA ASN A 671 -36.41 -23.19 15.32
C ASN A 671 -36.26 -23.08 13.78
N GLU A 672 -35.69 -22.00 13.27
CA GLU A 672 -35.35 -21.80 11.86
C GLU A 672 -34.02 -22.49 11.53
N GLY A 673 -33.98 -23.23 10.41
CA GLY A 673 -32.83 -24.06 10.03
C GLY A 673 -31.94 -23.41 8.98
N TYR A 674 -30.66 -23.18 9.32
CA TYR A 674 -29.65 -22.60 8.44
C TYR A 674 -28.48 -23.57 8.21
N SER A 675 -28.01 -23.62 6.97
CA SER A 675 -26.77 -24.31 6.61
C SER A 675 -25.55 -23.41 6.81
N LEU A 676 -24.36 -24.01 6.89
CA LEU A 676 -23.12 -23.25 7.05
C LEU A 676 -22.88 -22.28 5.87
N PRO A 677 -23.07 -22.67 4.59
CA PRO A 677 -22.91 -21.74 3.48
C PRO A 677 -23.90 -20.57 3.53
N GLU A 678 -25.14 -20.79 4.00
CA GLU A 678 -26.13 -19.70 4.19
C GLU A 678 -25.66 -18.70 5.24
N ILE A 679 -25.21 -19.15 6.41
CA ILE A 679 -24.67 -18.25 7.46
C ILE A 679 -23.44 -17.50 6.94
N MET A 680 -22.56 -18.18 6.20
CA MET A 680 -21.37 -17.56 5.62
C MET A 680 -21.70 -16.49 4.55
N ALA A 681 -22.87 -16.55 3.93
CA ALA A 681 -23.35 -15.57 2.95
C ALA A 681 -24.13 -14.41 3.59
N MET A 682 -24.41 -14.46 4.89
CA MET A 682 -25.11 -13.38 5.61
C MET A 682 -24.17 -12.26 6.01
N ASP A 683 -24.72 -11.04 6.09
CA ASP A 683 -24.08 -9.95 6.83
C ASP A 683 -24.03 -10.29 8.33
N ILE A 684 -23.10 -9.65 9.06
CA ILE A 684 -22.87 -9.93 10.49
C ILE A 684 -24.14 -9.71 11.32
N THR A 685 -24.93 -8.69 11.00
CA THR A 685 -26.18 -8.37 11.70
C THR A 685 -27.21 -9.51 11.56
N SER A 686 -27.36 -10.05 10.35
CA SER A 686 -28.26 -11.16 10.04
C SER A 686 -27.73 -12.47 10.60
N ALA A 687 -26.42 -12.70 10.51
CA ALA A 687 -25.76 -13.86 11.10
C ALA A 687 -25.90 -13.89 12.62
N LEU A 688 -25.93 -12.73 13.29
CA LEU A 688 -26.13 -12.64 14.74
C LEU A 688 -27.52 -13.14 15.15
N LYS A 689 -28.55 -12.89 14.33
CA LYS A 689 -29.90 -13.45 14.50
C LYS A 689 -29.93 -14.95 14.19
N ALA A 690 -29.33 -15.37 13.07
CA ALA A 690 -29.29 -16.77 12.66
C ALA A 690 -28.49 -17.67 13.65
N CYS A 691 -27.51 -17.09 14.35
CA CYS A 691 -26.71 -17.77 15.36
C CYS A 691 -27.23 -17.58 16.79
N ASP A 692 -28.44 -17.06 16.99
CA ASP A 692 -28.98 -16.90 18.35
C ASP A 692 -29.06 -18.25 19.08
N GLY A 693 -28.54 -18.27 20.31
CA GLY A 693 -28.29 -19.48 21.09
C GLY A 693 -26.83 -19.96 21.08
N LEU A 694 -26.00 -19.53 20.12
CA LEU A 694 -24.58 -19.88 20.05
C LEU A 694 -23.70 -18.85 20.79
N LYS A 695 -23.67 -18.93 22.14
CA LYS A 695 -23.04 -17.93 23.02
C LYS A 695 -21.70 -17.36 22.53
N LEU A 696 -20.74 -18.23 22.17
CA LEU A 696 -19.40 -17.79 21.74
C LEU A 696 -19.40 -17.14 20.34
N VAL A 697 -20.23 -17.64 19.42
CA VAL A 697 -20.38 -17.06 18.08
C VAL A 697 -21.06 -15.70 18.17
N SER A 698 -22.18 -15.60 18.88
CA SER A 698 -22.91 -14.34 19.08
C SER A 698 -22.04 -13.28 19.77
N GLN A 699 -21.20 -13.67 20.74
CA GLN A 699 -20.27 -12.73 21.37
C GLN A 699 -19.27 -12.14 20.37
N ARG A 700 -18.69 -12.99 19.51
CA ARG A 700 -17.73 -12.54 18.48
C ARG A 700 -18.39 -11.68 17.42
N LEU A 701 -19.58 -12.05 16.96
CA LEU A 701 -20.35 -11.27 15.98
C LEU A 701 -20.75 -9.90 16.57
N LYS A 702 -21.14 -9.84 17.84
CA LYS A 702 -21.50 -8.59 18.50
C LYS A 702 -20.33 -7.61 18.59
N VAL A 703 -19.12 -8.11 18.86
CA VAL A 703 -17.92 -7.27 18.83
C VAL A 703 -17.71 -6.65 17.45
N LEU A 704 -17.91 -7.41 16.38
CA LEU A 704 -17.79 -6.89 15.01
C LEU A 704 -18.88 -5.85 14.69
N GLU A 705 -20.12 -6.10 15.13
CA GLU A 705 -21.23 -5.15 15.01
C GLU A 705 -20.94 -3.85 15.76
N ASP A 706 -20.45 -3.93 17.00
CA ASP A 706 -20.08 -2.78 17.84
C ASP A 706 -18.91 -1.96 17.25
N LEU A 707 -18.09 -2.58 16.40
CA LEU A 707 -17.04 -1.93 15.62
C LEU A 707 -17.56 -1.30 14.32
N GLY A 708 -18.87 -1.36 14.06
CA GLY A 708 -19.51 -0.82 12.85
C GLY A 708 -19.33 -1.69 11.62
N LEU A 709 -18.96 -2.97 11.77
CA LEU A 709 -18.78 -3.91 10.66
C LEU A 709 -20.03 -4.76 10.37
N GLY A 710 -21.17 -4.44 10.99
CA GLY A 710 -22.40 -5.24 10.94
C GLY A 710 -22.92 -5.55 9.53
N TYR A 711 -22.50 -4.80 8.52
CA TYR A 711 -22.90 -4.96 7.11
C TYR A 711 -21.99 -5.90 6.30
N LEU A 712 -20.79 -6.21 6.79
CA LEU A 712 -19.86 -7.09 6.08
C LEU A 712 -20.39 -8.52 6.05
N THR A 713 -20.15 -9.22 4.95
CA THR A 713 -20.54 -10.63 4.82
C THR A 713 -19.49 -11.52 5.46
N LEU A 714 -19.89 -12.58 6.17
CA LEU A 714 -18.95 -13.47 6.86
C LEU A 714 -17.94 -14.16 5.93
N GLY A 715 -18.36 -14.51 4.72
CA GLY A 715 -17.56 -15.14 3.67
C GLY A 715 -16.76 -14.18 2.79
N GLU A 716 -16.86 -12.88 3.05
CA GLU A 716 -16.16 -11.84 2.30
C GLU A 716 -14.65 -11.98 2.48
N ALA A 717 -13.92 -11.95 1.36
CA ALA A 717 -12.49 -12.13 1.37
C ALA A 717 -11.80 -10.89 1.96
N THR A 718 -10.90 -11.09 2.93
CA THR A 718 -10.15 -10.00 3.58
C THR A 718 -9.35 -9.09 2.64
N PRO A 719 -8.85 -9.53 1.46
CA PRO A 719 -8.22 -8.61 0.51
C PRO A 719 -9.18 -7.60 -0.13
N LEU A 720 -10.48 -7.90 -0.16
CA LEU A 720 -11.52 -7.03 -0.75
C LEU A 720 -12.01 -5.94 0.21
N LEU A 721 -11.64 -6.04 1.49
CA LEU A 721 -12.00 -5.05 2.49
C LEU A 721 -11.26 -3.71 2.24
N SER A 722 -11.98 -2.62 2.44
CA SER A 722 -11.43 -1.27 2.53
C SER A 722 -10.41 -1.17 3.68
N GLY A 723 -9.60 -0.10 3.67
CA GLY A 723 -8.59 0.15 4.70
C GLY A 723 -9.21 0.21 6.10
N GLY A 724 -10.25 1.03 6.24
CA GLY A 724 -10.97 1.18 7.51
C GLY A 724 -11.69 -0.09 7.96
N GLU A 725 -12.25 -0.90 7.06
CA GLU A 725 -12.83 -2.21 7.43
C GLU A 725 -11.78 -3.18 7.94
N ALA A 726 -10.65 -3.29 7.24
CA ALA A 726 -9.55 -4.16 7.65
C ALA A 726 -8.98 -3.76 9.01
N GLN A 727 -8.80 -2.46 9.26
CA GLN A 727 -8.33 -1.97 10.56
C GLN A 727 -9.31 -2.26 11.69
N ARG A 728 -10.60 -1.96 11.49
CA ARG A 728 -11.64 -2.27 12.48
C ARG A 728 -11.71 -3.77 12.76
N LEU A 729 -11.54 -4.61 11.74
CA LEU A 729 -11.51 -6.06 11.91
C LEU A 729 -10.29 -6.51 12.73
N LYS A 730 -9.11 -5.89 12.57
CA LYS A 730 -7.92 -6.14 13.43
C LYS A 730 -8.20 -5.83 14.91
N LEU A 731 -9.02 -4.81 15.20
CA LEU A 731 -9.40 -4.43 16.57
C LEU A 731 -10.30 -5.44 17.28
N ALA A 732 -11.05 -6.26 16.53
CA ALA A 732 -12.03 -7.19 17.10
C ALA A 732 -11.43 -8.12 18.17
N SER A 733 -10.15 -8.48 18.02
CA SER A 733 -9.46 -9.35 18.98
C SER A 733 -9.00 -8.66 20.26
N GLU A 734 -9.04 -7.32 20.33
CA GLU A 734 -8.55 -6.51 21.45
C GLU A 734 -9.67 -5.85 22.27
N MET A 735 -10.90 -5.85 21.75
CA MET A 735 -12.06 -5.34 22.45
C MET A 735 -12.40 -6.17 23.70
N GLY A 736 -12.70 -5.50 24.81
CA GLY A 736 -13.15 -6.14 26.06
C GLY A 736 -12.04 -6.64 27.01
N LYS A 737 -10.78 -6.24 26.78
CA LYS A 737 -9.66 -6.49 27.70
C LYS A 737 -9.29 -5.19 28.44
N THR A 738 -8.71 -5.29 29.63
CA THR A 738 -8.04 -4.15 30.29
C THR A 738 -6.79 -3.78 29.50
N GLN A 739 -6.56 -2.47 29.27
CA GLN A 739 -5.52 -1.97 28.37
C GLN A 739 -4.64 -0.88 29.02
N SER A 740 -4.57 -0.81 30.35
CA SER A 740 -3.83 0.22 31.09
C SER A 740 -2.32 0.28 30.80
N ASP A 741 -1.76 -0.80 30.28
CA ASP A 741 -0.35 -0.95 29.89
C ASP A 741 -0.14 -0.98 28.37
N ALA A 742 -1.16 -0.57 27.59
CA ALA A 742 -1.17 -0.67 26.14
C ALA A 742 -1.06 0.66 25.40
N VAL A 743 -0.26 0.66 24.34
CA VAL A 743 -0.24 1.72 23.33
C VAL A 743 -0.82 1.17 22.03
N PHE A 744 -1.90 1.76 21.56
CA PHE A 744 -2.47 1.50 20.24
C PHE A 744 -2.00 2.58 19.28
N VAL A 745 -1.46 2.17 18.14
CA VAL A 745 -1.01 3.06 17.08
C VAL A 745 -1.85 2.80 15.84
N PHE A 746 -2.56 3.82 15.36
CA PHE A 746 -3.37 3.77 14.15
C PHE A 746 -2.72 4.60 13.06
N ASP A 747 -2.62 4.02 11.86
CA ASP A 747 -2.11 4.71 10.67
C ASP A 747 -3.28 5.03 9.72
N GLU A 748 -3.64 6.31 9.64
CA GLU A 748 -4.74 6.86 8.83
C GLU A 748 -6.04 6.04 8.90
N PRO A 749 -6.65 5.89 10.10
CA PRO A 749 -7.83 5.05 10.29
C PRO A 749 -9.13 5.58 9.70
N THR A 750 -9.18 6.84 9.26
CA THR A 750 -10.35 7.43 8.59
C THR A 750 -10.37 7.22 7.08
N ILE A 751 -9.35 6.57 6.50
CA ILE A 751 -9.27 6.32 5.06
C ILE A 751 -10.58 5.68 4.54
N GLY A 752 -11.25 6.40 3.63
CA GLY A 752 -12.46 5.94 2.96
C GLY A 752 -13.69 5.81 3.87
N LEU A 753 -13.69 6.48 5.03
CA LEU A 753 -14.83 6.49 5.94
C LEU A 753 -15.72 7.71 5.69
N HIS A 754 -17.03 7.47 5.72
CA HIS A 754 -18.01 8.55 5.78
C HIS A 754 -17.89 9.29 7.13
N PRO A 755 -18.19 10.60 7.23
CA PRO A 755 -18.14 11.32 8.51
C PRO A 755 -18.89 10.63 9.67
N LEU A 756 -20.08 10.08 9.41
CA LEU A 756 -20.81 9.26 10.39
C LEU A 756 -20.08 7.98 10.82
N ASP A 757 -19.28 7.37 9.94
CA ASP A 757 -18.43 6.23 10.27
C ASP A 757 -17.19 6.67 11.08
N VAL A 758 -16.64 7.86 10.80
CA VAL A 758 -15.60 8.51 11.64
C VAL A 758 -16.11 8.73 13.06
N MET A 759 -17.36 9.16 13.23
CA MET A 759 -17.99 9.28 14.55
C MET A 759 -18.05 7.93 15.28
N THR A 760 -18.32 6.84 14.56
CA THR A 760 -18.33 5.49 15.12
C THR A 760 -16.92 5.08 15.57
N LEU A 761 -15.90 5.37 14.75
CA LEU A 761 -14.50 5.12 15.08
C LEU A 761 -14.04 5.91 16.31
N LEU A 762 -14.42 7.19 16.44
CA LEU A 762 -14.10 8.01 17.61
C LEU A 762 -14.70 7.42 18.90
N LYS A 763 -15.89 6.83 18.84
CA LYS A 763 -16.48 6.10 19.98
C LYS A 763 -15.67 4.85 20.33
N VAL A 764 -15.11 4.16 19.33
CA VAL A 764 -14.20 3.02 19.57
C VAL A 764 -12.92 3.48 20.27
N PHE A 765 -12.30 4.58 19.81
CA PHE A 765 -11.12 5.15 20.50
C PHE A 765 -11.43 5.55 21.93
N GLN A 766 -12.58 6.18 22.17
CA GLN A 766 -13.02 6.54 23.50
C GLN A 766 -13.14 5.31 24.42
N ARG A 767 -13.76 4.22 23.94
CA ARG A 767 -13.85 2.96 24.69
C ARG A 767 -12.48 2.34 24.99
N LEU A 768 -11.51 2.46 24.09
CA LEU A 768 -10.14 1.99 24.35
C LEU A 768 -9.49 2.80 25.48
N ILE A 769 -9.65 4.12 25.44
CA ILE A 769 -9.11 5.04 26.44
C ILE A 769 -9.76 4.82 27.81
N GLU A 770 -11.08 4.60 27.86
CA GLU A 770 -11.81 4.25 29.10
C GLU A 770 -11.32 2.94 29.72
N ASN A 771 -10.80 2.02 28.92
CA ASN A 771 -10.16 0.79 29.38
C ASN A 771 -8.66 0.98 29.74
N GLY A 772 -8.17 2.22 29.75
CA GLY A 772 -6.82 2.60 30.15
C GLY A 772 -5.80 2.69 29.01
N ALA A 773 -6.20 2.47 27.75
CA ALA A 773 -5.27 2.49 26.63
C ALA A 773 -4.74 3.89 26.31
N THR A 774 -3.49 3.97 25.86
CA THR A 774 -2.96 5.16 25.17
C THR A 774 -3.20 4.99 23.67
N VAL A 775 -3.85 5.94 23.02
CA VAL A 775 -4.21 5.86 21.60
C VAL A 775 -3.45 6.93 20.83
N ILE A 776 -2.63 6.51 19.87
CA ILE A 776 -1.87 7.38 18.96
C ILE A 776 -2.41 7.17 17.56
N VAL A 777 -2.75 8.24 16.87
CA VAL A 777 -3.36 8.18 15.54
C VAL A 777 -2.59 9.09 14.59
N ILE A 778 -2.13 8.57 13.46
CA ILE A 778 -1.60 9.39 12.36
C ILE A 778 -2.78 9.78 11.47
N GLU A 779 -3.10 11.08 11.37
CA GLU A 779 -4.29 11.53 10.66
C GLU A 779 -4.18 12.89 9.98
N HIS A 780 -5.06 13.06 8.99
CA HIS A 780 -5.32 14.28 8.25
C HIS A 780 -6.78 14.73 8.36
N ASP A 781 -7.68 13.84 8.80
CA ASP A 781 -9.10 14.14 8.99
C ASP A 781 -9.32 15.18 10.10
N LEU A 782 -10.00 16.27 9.73
CA LEU A 782 -10.19 17.41 10.62
C LEU A 782 -11.08 17.08 11.83
N ASP A 783 -12.04 16.15 11.67
CA ASP A 783 -12.91 15.76 12.77
C ASP A 783 -12.15 14.92 13.81
N VAL A 784 -11.27 14.01 13.39
CA VAL A 784 -10.39 13.29 14.32
C VAL A 784 -9.42 14.23 15.02
N ILE A 785 -8.81 15.17 14.28
CA ILE A 785 -7.88 16.17 14.85
C ILE A 785 -8.59 17.04 15.90
N ARG A 786 -9.82 17.51 15.63
CA ARG A 786 -10.62 18.31 16.57
C ARG A 786 -11.05 17.55 17.83
N ASN A 787 -11.17 16.22 17.76
CA ASN A 787 -11.50 15.37 18.90
C ASN A 787 -10.26 14.82 19.65
N ALA A 788 -9.05 15.25 19.26
CA ALA A 788 -7.81 14.86 19.91
C ALA A 788 -7.66 15.53 21.29
N ASP A 789 -7.07 14.80 22.24
CA ASP A 789 -6.63 15.38 23.51
C ASP A 789 -5.31 16.15 23.29
N TRP A 790 -4.41 15.56 22.51
CA TRP A 790 -3.10 16.12 22.19
C TRP A 790 -2.80 15.99 20.71
N ILE A 791 -2.16 16.99 20.12
CA ILE A 791 -1.80 17.01 18.70
C ILE A 791 -0.30 17.24 18.58
N ILE A 792 0.34 16.52 17.67
CA ILE A 792 1.73 16.72 17.26
C ILE A 792 1.72 17.03 15.75
N ASP A 793 1.98 18.28 15.39
CA ASP A 793 1.96 18.75 14.01
C ASP A 793 3.38 18.78 13.42
N LEU A 794 3.60 18.01 12.35
CA LEU A 794 4.88 17.96 11.63
C LEU A 794 4.88 18.81 10.37
N GLY A 795 5.98 19.52 10.12
CA GLY A 795 6.11 20.38 8.94
C GLY A 795 7.39 21.21 8.98
N PRO A 796 7.38 22.45 8.44
CA PRO A 796 6.25 23.15 7.78
C PRO A 796 5.94 22.67 6.35
N GLY A 797 6.86 21.93 5.72
CA GLY A 797 6.69 21.31 4.40
C GLY A 797 6.83 19.79 4.43
N GLY A 798 6.96 19.17 3.25
CA GLY A 798 7.31 17.76 3.08
C GLY A 798 8.78 17.59 2.67
N GLY A 799 9.35 16.41 2.90
CA GLY A 799 10.74 16.13 2.55
C GLY A 799 11.72 16.97 3.37
N THR A 800 12.66 17.64 2.69
CA THR A 800 13.72 18.45 3.31
C THR A 800 13.22 19.75 3.97
N GLU A 801 12.07 20.28 3.52
CA GLU A 801 11.39 21.42 4.16
C GLU A 801 10.57 21.00 5.40
N GLY A 802 10.44 19.70 5.64
CA GLY A 802 9.67 19.13 6.75
C GLY A 802 10.55 18.58 7.87
N GLY A 803 10.07 17.51 8.50
CA GLY A 803 10.88 16.72 9.42
C GLY A 803 11.08 17.36 10.79
N ARG A 804 10.25 18.34 11.16
CA ARG A 804 10.28 19.03 12.46
C ARG A 804 8.88 19.02 13.08
N ILE A 805 8.82 19.02 14.41
CA ILE A 805 7.59 19.30 15.14
C ILE A 805 7.40 20.83 15.10
N VAL A 806 6.38 21.27 14.37
CA VAL A 806 6.01 22.69 14.25
C VAL A 806 5.27 23.14 15.49
N ALA A 807 4.36 22.31 15.99
CA ALA A 807 3.63 22.54 17.22
C ALA A 807 3.28 21.21 17.90
N ALA A 808 3.22 21.21 19.23
CA ALA A 808 2.69 20.10 20.01
C ALA A 808 1.85 20.66 21.17
N GLY A 809 0.58 20.28 21.25
CA GLY A 809 -0.36 20.95 22.14
C GLY A 809 -1.80 20.47 22.00
N THR A 810 -2.71 21.18 22.67
CA THR A 810 -4.15 21.06 22.44
C THR A 810 -4.54 21.66 21.08
N ALA A 811 -5.75 21.41 20.59
CA ALA A 811 -6.24 22.03 19.34
C ALA A 811 -6.13 23.57 19.32
N VAL A 812 -6.30 24.22 20.49
CA VAL A 812 -6.13 25.67 20.63
C VAL A 812 -4.68 26.08 20.40
N ASP A 813 -3.73 25.37 21.00
CA ASP A 813 -2.29 25.65 20.85
C ASP A 813 -1.83 25.50 19.38
N ILE A 814 -2.35 24.49 18.67
CA ILE A 814 -2.05 24.28 17.25
C ILE A 814 -2.61 25.42 16.40
N ARG A 815 -3.86 25.83 16.63
CA ARG A 815 -4.51 26.93 15.91
C ARG A 815 -3.80 28.27 16.09
N GLU A 816 -3.26 28.52 17.27
CA GLU A 816 -2.52 29.75 17.58
C GLU A 816 -1.10 29.77 17.00
N THR A 817 -0.60 28.65 16.47
CA THR A 817 0.74 28.55 15.88
C THR A 817 0.74 28.93 14.40
N PRO A 818 1.33 30.08 13.98
CA PRO A 818 1.24 30.56 12.59
C PRO A 818 1.94 29.67 11.54
N GLU A 819 2.98 28.95 11.97
CA GLU A 819 3.74 28.01 11.15
C GLU A 819 2.97 26.71 10.90
N SER A 820 1.97 26.38 11.75
CA SER A 820 1.16 25.18 11.60
C SER A 820 0.26 25.33 10.39
N ARG A 821 0.45 24.44 9.40
CA ARG A 821 -0.49 24.36 8.27
C ARG A 821 -1.82 23.77 8.73
N THR A 822 -1.79 22.83 9.66
CA THR A 822 -2.98 22.19 10.24
C THR A 822 -3.82 23.19 11.02
N GLY A 823 -3.19 24.06 11.83
CA GLY A 823 -3.84 25.10 12.63
C GLY A 823 -4.69 26.09 11.83
N ARG A 824 -4.47 26.22 10.51
CA ARG A 824 -5.30 27.07 9.62
C ARG A 824 -6.68 26.48 9.31
N PHE A 825 -6.88 25.18 9.55
CA PHE A 825 -8.10 24.45 9.20
C PHE A 825 -8.92 23.98 10.41
N ILE A 826 -8.39 24.11 11.63
CA ILE A 826 -9.04 23.62 12.87
C ILE A 826 -9.44 24.72 13.84
#